data_AF-A0A7C6QL04-F1
#
_entry.id   AF-A0A7C6QL04-F1
#
_cell.length_a   1.000
_cell.length_b   1.000
_cell.length_c   1.000
_cell.angle_alpha   90.00
_cell.angle_beta   90.00
_cell.angle_gamma   90.00
#
_symmetry.space_group_name_H-M   'P 1'
#
loop_
_entity.id
_entity.type
_entity.pdbx_description
1 polymer ?
#
loop_
_entity_poly.entity_id
_entity_poly.type
_entity_poly.pdbx_seq_one_letter_code
_entity_poly.pdbx_strand_id
1 'polypeptide(L)'
;MKAPDQLPETLQEKLKHIPNRPGVYLMKNEAGEVIYVGKAVSLRQRVRSYFQKSRDAGAKVAAMVNHVADFDYIVTASELEALILECNLIKEHEPWYNIRLKDDKSYPYIMLSNEPFPRLSVVRRPKAEDRVFGPYTDVKAVRGTLDLLRKLFPLRTCTLDLSKNRQHRPCLLYHIGRCGAPCAGLQDEADYQETVDQVVLFLQGRQSEIISMLRARMTKAAAALEFEKAARLRDQIAAIEKVIERQKIVSEAKVDQDVLGLAVAADLACMQVLMVRSGKMVGNDHFFLDVGEEDDQGRIIAAFIQQYYAEARMIPKEILLPGEVESPAVLEKWLGRIKAGLEQGARPPAVVGAAQGGADVGEVKDEGDMGAERDVGAESDVGDEGEESGATGKRRDGRRVYLLVPKRGYKRQLVEMAIENARLVLKERVERENLRRSRNQAGLVELQELLGLPAPPAVIEAYDISNFQGDEVVASMVTMVDGEPDSSGYRRFRIRGFAGQDDFAAMKEVVRRRFTRGLKEQAELAALPEEERTAALPNMRFARFPDLILIDGGKGQLNSALEALAEVGRPDIAAVGLAKRLEEVVLPGQDETLRLPGNSQALQLLMRIRDEAHRFAVTYHRQLRAKKTAASVLDEIEGIGPKRKRLLLKHFGSLRAVRAATLEELKAVPGLPAEVAERIAKQLGNKEGGSPSP
;
A
#
# COMPACT_ATOMS: atom_id res chain seq x y z
N MET A 1 -10.05 24.02 -13.25
CA MET A 1 -9.39 22.69 -13.24
C MET A 1 -7.93 22.91 -13.58
N LYS A 2 -7.01 22.27 -12.85
CA LYS A 2 -5.59 22.29 -13.23
C LYS A 2 -5.46 21.70 -14.64
N ALA A 3 -4.89 22.46 -15.57
CA ALA A 3 -4.50 21.89 -16.86
C ALA A 3 -3.45 20.79 -16.64
N PRO A 4 -3.24 19.85 -17.58
CA PRO A 4 -2.16 18.85 -17.47
C PRO A 4 -0.84 19.52 -17.09
N ASP A 5 -0.56 20.66 -17.70
CA ASP A 5 0.63 21.51 -17.57
C ASP A 5 0.77 22.20 -16.19
N GLN A 6 -0.26 22.12 -15.32
CA GLN A 6 -0.28 22.69 -13.96
C GLN A 6 -0.24 21.62 -12.86
N LEU A 7 -0.14 20.34 -13.23
CA LEU A 7 0.03 19.23 -12.30
C LEU A 7 1.51 19.04 -11.97
N PRO A 8 1.85 18.51 -10.78
CA PRO A 8 3.21 18.07 -10.49
C PRO A 8 3.73 17.15 -11.59
N GLU A 9 4.98 17.32 -12.04
CA GLU A 9 5.57 16.51 -13.13
C GLU A 9 5.43 15.00 -12.87
N THR A 10 5.57 14.59 -11.61
CA THR A 10 5.39 13.19 -11.17
C THR A 10 4.01 12.62 -11.54
N LEU A 11 2.96 13.45 -11.49
CA LEU A 11 1.59 13.06 -11.83
C LEU A 11 1.37 13.07 -13.36
N GLN A 12 1.96 14.03 -14.06
CA GLN A 12 1.91 14.10 -15.52
C GLN A 12 2.58 12.89 -16.17
N GLU A 13 3.70 12.45 -15.61
CA GLU A 13 4.37 11.21 -16.01
C GLU A 13 3.47 10.00 -15.76
N LYS A 14 2.99 9.80 -14.52
CA LYS A 14 2.05 8.73 -14.18
C LYS A 14 0.87 8.63 -15.17
N LEU A 15 0.31 9.77 -15.60
CA LEU A 15 -0.78 9.85 -16.58
C LEU A 15 -0.43 9.35 -18.00
N LYS A 16 0.86 9.30 -18.39
CA LYS A 16 1.32 8.75 -19.68
C LYS A 16 1.38 7.22 -19.66
N HIS A 17 1.70 6.62 -18.51
CA HIS A 17 1.99 5.18 -18.41
C HIS A 17 0.77 4.30 -18.09
N ILE A 18 -0.39 4.89 -17.80
CA ILE A 18 -1.62 4.14 -17.50
C ILE A 18 -1.97 3.18 -18.64
N PRO A 19 -2.27 1.89 -18.36
CA PRO A 19 -2.64 0.92 -19.39
C PRO A 19 -4.03 1.17 -19.97
N ASN A 20 -4.25 0.75 -21.22
CA ASN A 20 -5.56 0.72 -21.85
C ASN A 20 -6.29 -0.60 -21.54
N ARG A 21 -6.50 -0.88 -20.25
CA ARG A 21 -7.15 -2.11 -19.73
C ARG A 21 -8.22 -1.75 -18.68
N PRO A 22 -9.17 -2.65 -18.41
CA PRO A 22 -10.15 -2.45 -17.35
C PRO A 22 -9.51 -2.57 -15.96
N GLY A 23 -9.98 -1.76 -15.02
CA GLY A 23 -9.44 -1.74 -13.67
C GLY A 23 -10.05 -0.70 -12.75
N VAL A 24 -9.52 -0.61 -11.54
CA VAL A 24 -9.92 0.37 -10.53
C VAL A 24 -8.78 1.36 -10.33
N TYR A 25 -9.11 2.64 -10.14
CA TYR A 25 -8.14 3.68 -9.79
C TYR A 25 -8.52 4.32 -8.46
N LEU A 26 -7.50 4.71 -7.69
CA LEU A 26 -7.61 5.32 -6.38
C LEU A 26 -6.90 6.67 -6.42
N MET A 27 -7.61 7.76 -6.12
CA MET A 27 -7.02 9.09 -6.00
C MET A 27 -6.65 9.34 -4.53
N LYS A 28 -5.46 9.90 -4.30
CA LYS A 28 -4.88 10.16 -2.99
C LYS A 28 -4.60 11.63 -2.76
N ASN A 29 -4.72 12.08 -1.51
CA ASN A 29 -4.30 13.42 -1.09
C ASN A 29 -2.81 13.49 -0.75
N GLU A 30 -2.30 14.66 -0.37
CA GLU A 30 -0.89 14.87 0.02
C GLU A 30 -0.45 14.02 1.23
N ALA A 31 -1.40 13.62 2.09
CA ALA A 31 -1.15 12.73 3.22
C ALA A 31 -1.14 11.24 2.83
N GLY A 32 -1.38 10.90 1.56
CA GLY A 32 -1.45 9.53 1.05
C GLY A 32 -2.80 8.82 1.29
N GLU A 33 -3.80 9.52 1.83
CA GLU A 33 -5.12 8.95 2.10
C GLU A 33 -5.94 8.85 0.82
N VAL A 34 -6.65 7.73 0.66
CA VAL A 34 -7.54 7.51 -0.50
C VAL A 34 -8.77 8.40 -0.37
N ILE A 35 -8.88 9.40 -1.23
CA ILE A 35 -9.97 10.39 -1.24
C ILE A 35 -11.03 10.10 -2.29
N TYR A 36 -10.71 9.28 -3.31
CA TYR A 36 -11.68 8.80 -4.31
C TYR A 36 -11.28 7.43 -4.87
N VAL A 37 -12.24 6.56 -5.13
CA VAL A 37 -12.07 5.28 -5.83
C VAL A 37 -13.05 5.22 -7.01
N GLY A 38 -12.58 4.79 -8.18
CA GLY A 38 -13.44 4.64 -9.36
C GLY A 38 -13.04 3.47 -10.26
N LYS A 39 -14.01 2.87 -10.95
CA LYS A 39 -13.75 1.87 -12.00
C LYS A 39 -13.61 2.48 -13.39
N ALA A 40 -12.91 1.78 -14.28
CA ALA A 40 -12.78 2.15 -15.68
C ALA A 40 -12.76 0.91 -16.59
N VAL A 41 -13.39 1.01 -17.76
CA VAL A 41 -13.18 0.05 -18.88
C VAL A 41 -11.80 0.26 -19.50
N SER A 42 -11.37 1.52 -19.56
CA SER A 42 -10.02 1.93 -19.93
C SER A 42 -9.49 2.86 -18.86
N LEU A 43 -8.57 2.36 -18.03
CA LEU A 43 -7.90 3.17 -17.01
C LEU A 43 -7.28 4.42 -17.64
N ARG A 44 -6.57 4.27 -18.76
CA ARG A 44 -5.92 5.38 -19.48
C ARG A 44 -6.91 6.49 -19.85
N GLN A 45 -8.01 6.16 -20.52
CA GLN A 45 -8.97 7.18 -20.96
C GLN A 45 -9.67 7.82 -19.76
N ARG A 46 -10.04 7.01 -18.76
CA ARG A 46 -10.83 7.48 -17.62
C ARG A 46 -10.04 8.40 -16.71
N VAL A 47 -8.84 8.01 -16.30
CA VAL A 47 -8.02 8.81 -15.37
C VAL A 47 -7.60 10.12 -16.04
N ARG A 48 -7.18 10.09 -17.31
CA ARG A 48 -6.82 11.31 -18.07
C ARG A 48 -7.99 12.28 -18.20
N SER A 49 -9.23 11.80 -18.28
CA SER A 49 -10.41 12.67 -18.41
C SER A 49 -10.60 13.64 -17.23
N TYR A 50 -10.10 13.30 -16.04
CA TYR A 50 -10.17 14.18 -14.86
C TYR A 50 -9.24 15.40 -14.96
N PHE A 51 -8.19 15.30 -15.77
CA PHE A 51 -7.12 16.29 -15.88
C PHE A 51 -7.13 17.05 -17.21
N GLN A 52 -8.11 16.78 -18.09
CA GLN A 52 -8.32 17.53 -19.32
C GLN A 52 -9.22 18.75 -19.06
N LYS A 53 -9.03 19.83 -19.83
CA LYS A 53 -9.91 21.02 -19.81
C LYS A 53 -11.29 20.65 -20.34
N SER A 54 -12.16 20.15 -19.46
CA SER A 54 -13.59 20.01 -19.75
C SER A 54 -14.34 21.25 -19.27
N ARG A 55 -15.15 21.85 -20.15
CA ARG A 55 -16.07 22.95 -19.80
C ARG A 55 -17.21 22.51 -18.87
N ASP A 56 -17.41 21.21 -18.67
CA ASP A 56 -18.56 20.60 -17.97
C ASP A 56 -18.21 19.77 -16.72
N ALA A 57 -16.98 19.85 -16.21
CA ALA A 57 -16.67 19.13 -14.98
C ALA A 57 -17.33 19.80 -13.78
N GLY A 58 -18.37 19.16 -13.23
CA GLY A 58 -19.12 19.68 -12.09
C GLY A 58 -18.24 20.08 -10.90
N ALA A 59 -18.69 21.05 -10.11
CA ALA A 59 -17.93 21.68 -9.01
C ALA A 59 -17.29 20.68 -8.03
N LYS A 60 -17.95 19.55 -7.76
CA LYS A 60 -17.43 18.46 -6.93
C LYS A 60 -16.21 17.77 -7.53
N VAL A 61 -16.21 17.51 -8.84
CA VAL A 61 -15.08 16.86 -9.53
C VAL A 61 -13.89 17.81 -9.58
N ALA A 62 -14.14 19.09 -9.84
CA ALA A 62 -13.09 20.11 -9.78
C ALA A 62 -12.48 20.23 -8.37
N ALA A 63 -13.31 20.20 -7.33
CA ALA A 63 -12.85 20.21 -5.94
C ALA A 63 -12.06 18.94 -5.59
N MET A 64 -12.52 17.75 -6.00
CA MET A 64 -11.80 16.49 -5.80
C MET A 64 -10.41 16.56 -6.46
N VAL A 65 -10.35 16.90 -7.75
CA VAL A 65 -9.09 16.97 -8.52
C VAL A 65 -8.09 17.94 -7.90
N ASN A 66 -8.55 19.03 -7.28
CA ASN A 66 -7.66 19.97 -6.59
C ASN A 66 -6.99 19.37 -5.35
N HIS A 67 -7.61 18.38 -4.70
CA HIS A 67 -7.06 17.68 -3.54
C HIS A 67 -6.28 16.40 -3.91
N VAL A 68 -6.22 16.06 -5.21
CA VAL A 68 -5.42 14.92 -5.68
C VAL A 68 -3.96 15.33 -5.74
N ALA A 69 -3.12 14.66 -4.96
CA ALA A 69 -1.67 14.74 -5.02
C ALA A 69 -1.07 13.55 -5.77
N ASP A 70 -1.69 12.37 -5.68
CA ASP A 70 -1.26 11.15 -6.36
C ASP A 70 -2.46 10.27 -6.73
N PHE A 71 -2.26 9.27 -7.59
CA PHE A 71 -3.24 8.21 -7.83
C PHE A 71 -2.56 6.86 -8.08
N ASP A 72 -3.27 5.79 -7.74
CA ASP A 72 -2.89 4.41 -8.04
C ASP A 72 -3.95 3.74 -8.91
N TYR A 73 -3.61 2.59 -9.49
CA TYR A 73 -4.54 1.78 -10.25
C TYR A 73 -4.25 0.28 -10.13
N ILE A 74 -5.29 -0.51 -10.30
CA ILE A 74 -5.26 -1.98 -10.26
C ILE A 74 -5.88 -2.47 -11.56
N VAL A 75 -5.09 -3.20 -12.36
CA VAL A 75 -5.57 -3.83 -13.59
C VAL A 75 -6.34 -5.10 -13.22
N THR A 76 -7.47 -5.31 -13.87
CA THR A 76 -8.33 -6.49 -13.68
C THR A 76 -8.52 -7.22 -15.00
N ALA A 77 -8.92 -8.50 -14.97
CA ALA A 77 -9.12 -9.27 -16.19
C ALA A 77 -10.42 -8.89 -16.91
N SER A 78 -11.40 -8.31 -16.20
CA SER A 78 -12.68 -7.87 -16.78
C SER A 78 -13.27 -6.63 -16.09
N GLU A 79 -14.18 -5.94 -16.77
CA GLU A 79 -14.93 -4.81 -16.18
C GLU A 79 -15.76 -5.23 -14.95
N LEU A 80 -16.24 -6.47 -14.91
CA LEU A 80 -16.98 -7.01 -13.76
C LEU A 80 -16.07 -7.14 -12.53
N GLU A 81 -14.83 -7.60 -12.71
CA GLU A 81 -13.86 -7.65 -11.62
C GLU A 81 -13.47 -6.26 -11.13
N ALA A 82 -13.27 -5.30 -12.05
CA ALA A 82 -13.06 -3.90 -11.68
C ALA A 82 -14.21 -3.35 -10.83
N LEU A 83 -15.46 -3.71 -11.15
CA LEU A 83 -16.63 -3.29 -10.39
C LEU A 83 -16.66 -3.89 -8.98
N ILE A 84 -16.38 -5.19 -8.85
CA ILE A 84 -16.37 -5.87 -7.54
C ILE A 84 -15.24 -5.30 -6.67
N LEU A 85 -14.07 -5.12 -7.25
CA LEU A 85 -12.91 -4.55 -6.57
C LEU A 85 -13.15 -3.09 -6.13
N GLU A 86 -13.78 -2.26 -6.97
CA GLU A 86 -14.18 -0.89 -6.63
C GLU A 86 -15.12 -0.89 -5.41
N CYS A 87 -16.14 -1.74 -5.40
CA CYS A 87 -17.06 -1.84 -4.27
C CYS A 87 -16.37 -2.24 -2.96
N ASN A 88 -15.37 -3.13 -3.03
CA ASN A 88 -14.61 -3.52 -1.84
C ASN A 88 -13.72 -2.38 -1.35
N LEU A 89 -12.99 -1.72 -2.26
CA LEU A 89 -12.09 -0.61 -1.92
C LEU A 89 -12.83 0.63 -1.40
N ILE A 90 -14.05 0.89 -1.88
CA ILE A 90 -14.90 1.97 -1.33
C ILE A 90 -15.34 1.63 0.11
N LYS A 91 -15.65 0.37 0.40
CA LYS A 91 -16.02 -0.06 1.77
C LYS A 91 -14.83 -0.03 2.72
N GLU A 92 -13.65 -0.36 2.21
CA GLU A 92 -12.41 -0.41 2.99
C GLU A 92 -11.89 0.99 3.32
N HIS A 93 -11.82 1.88 2.33
CA HIS A 93 -11.20 3.20 2.50
C HIS A 93 -12.18 4.31 2.87
N GLU A 94 -13.49 4.08 2.73
CA GLU A 94 -14.55 5.09 2.91
C GLU A 94 -14.20 6.51 2.37
N PRO A 95 -13.75 6.62 1.09
CA PRO A 95 -13.20 7.86 0.53
C PRO A 95 -14.19 9.03 0.51
N TRP A 96 -13.72 10.22 0.89
CA TRP A 96 -14.58 11.38 1.14
C TRP A 96 -15.29 11.94 -0.11
N TYR A 97 -14.66 11.85 -1.28
CA TYR A 97 -15.26 12.34 -2.53
C TYR A 97 -16.14 11.31 -3.23
N ASN A 98 -16.06 10.03 -2.87
CA ASN A 98 -17.08 9.08 -3.31
C ASN A 98 -18.41 9.54 -2.72
N ILE A 99 -19.39 9.74 -3.61
CA ILE A 99 -20.73 10.07 -3.15
C ILE A 99 -21.18 8.90 -2.28
N ARG A 100 -21.40 9.10 -0.97
CA ARG A 100 -22.30 8.25 -0.20
C ARG A 100 -23.65 8.37 -0.90
N LEU A 101 -23.95 7.39 -1.74
CA LEU A 101 -25.07 7.42 -2.69
C LEU A 101 -26.38 7.59 -1.93
N LYS A 102 -26.86 8.85 -1.85
CA LYS A 102 -28.28 9.17 -1.79
C LYS A 102 -28.74 9.29 -3.25
N ASP A 103 -29.27 8.19 -3.80
CA ASP A 103 -29.90 8.01 -5.12
C ASP A 103 -28.98 8.12 -6.38
N ASP A 104 -29.09 7.34 -7.48
CA ASP A 104 -29.92 6.18 -7.82
C ASP A 104 -29.39 5.45 -9.09
N LYS A 105 -28.21 4.80 -9.02
CA LYS A 105 -27.81 3.74 -9.96
C LYS A 105 -27.87 2.39 -9.28
N SER A 106 -29.03 2.11 -8.71
CA SER A 106 -29.32 0.87 -8.03
C SER A 106 -29.19 -0.28 -9.05
N TYR A 107 -28.17 -1.14 -8.85
CA TYR A 107 -27.91 -2.31 -9.69
C TYR A 107 -29.16 -3.18 -9.75
N PRO A 108 -29.49 -3.77 -10.91
CA PRO A 108 -30.65 -4.61 -11.01
C PRO A 108 -30.38 -5.92 -10.24
N TYR A 109 -31.32 -6.26 -9.37
CA TYR A 109 -31.40 -7.52 -8.64
C TYR A 109 -32.52 -8.36 -9.24
N ILE A 110 -32.39 -9.67 -9.10
CA ILE A 110 -33.50 -10.59 -9.30
C ILE A 110 -34.21 -10.75 -7.95
N MET A 111 -35.48 -10.38 -7.88
CA MET A 111 -36.33 -10.59 -6.70
C MET A 111 -37.26 -11.77 -6.93
N LEU A 112 -37.39 -12.61 -5.91
CA LEU A 112 -38.41 -13.63 -5.82
C LEU A 112 -39.59 -13.09 -4.99
N SER A 113 -40.81 -13.09 -5.56
CA SER A 113 -42.00 -12.61 -4.86
C SER A 113 -42.38 -13.50 -3.67
N ASN A 114 -42.96 -12.88 -2.63
CA ASN A 114 -43.48 -13.56 -1.45
C ASN A 114 -45.00 -13.78 -1.57
N GLU A 115 -45.44 -14.51 -2.60
CA GLU A 115 -46.84 -14.82 -2.87
C GLU A 115 -46.96 -16.33 -3.18
N PRO A 116 -48.15 -16.95 -3.02
CA PRO A 116 -48.37 -18.32 -3.48
C PRO A 116 -47.97 -18.48 -4.95
N PHE A 117 -47.17 -19.52 -5.21
CA PHE A 117 -46.44 -19.75 -6.47
C PHE A 117 -45.48 -18.60 -6.86
N PRO A 118 -44.38 -18.36 -6.11
CA PRO A 118 -43.45 -17.25 -6.34
C PRO A 118 -42.97 -17.05 -7.80
N ARG A 119 -42.76 -15.79 -8.21
CA ARG A 119 -42.22 -15.41 -9.53
C ARG A 119 -40.95 -14.59 -9.41
N LEU A 120 -40.10 -14.66 -10.44
CA LEU A 120 -38.91 -13.83 -10.55
C LEU A 120 -39.22 -12.50 -11.25
N SER A 121 -38.70 -11.42 -10.70
CA SER A 121 -38.82 -10.07 -11.25
C SER A 121 -37.51 -9.30 -11.09
N VAL A 122 -37.37 -8.19 -11.83
CA VAL A 122 -36.19 -7.33 -11.73
C VAL A 122 -36.52 -6.14 -10.86
N VAL A 123 -35.77 -5.95 -9.78
CA VAL A 123 -35.90 -4.79 -8.90
C VAL A 123 -34.58 -4.04 -8.84
N ARG A 124 -34.64 -2.72 -8.66
CA ARG A 124 -33.44 -1.91 -8.46
C ARG A 124 -33.25 -1.54 -6.99
N ARG A 125 -34.35 -1.25 -6.30
CA ARG A 125 -34.36 -0.91 -4.88
C ARG A 125 -35.01 -2.05 -4.08
N PRO A 126 -34.25 -3.07 -3.67
CA PRO A 126 -34.78 -4.12 -2.80
C PRO A 126 -35.08 -3.56 -1.41
N LYS A 127 -36.19 -3.94 -0.82
CA LYS A 127 -36.49 -3.71 0.61
C LYS A 127 -35.78 -4.76 1.46
N ALA A 128 -35.55 -4.49 2.74
CA ALA A 128 -34.87 -5.41 3.66
C ALA A 128 -35.57 -6.78 3.79
N GLU A 129 -36.87 -6.83 3.54
CA GLU A 129 -37.72 -8.02 3.59
C GLU A 129 -37.77 -8.78 2.25
N ASP A 130 -37.24 -8.21 1.16
CA ASP A 130 -37.31 -8.81 -0.18
C ASP A 130 -36.24 -9.91 -0.35
N ARG A 131 -36.67 -11.08 -0.82
CA ARG A 131 -35.74 -12.17 -1.17
C ARG A 131 -35.10 -11.89 -2.53
N VAL A 132 -33.93 -11.25 -2.51
CA VAL A 132 -33.22 -10.80 -3.71
C VAL A 132 -31.87 -11.49 -3.95
N PHE A 133 -31.49 -11.57 -5.22
CA PHE A 133 -30.27 -12.19 -5.72
C PHE A 133 -29.56 -11.20 -6.66
N GLY A 134 -28.26 -10.99 -6.50
CA GLY A 134 -27.49 -9.97 -7.21
C GLY A 134 -26.48 -9.28 -6.29
N PRO A 135 -25.86 -8.15 -6.69
CA PRO A 135 -26.17 -7.30 -7.84
C PRO A 135 -25.64 -7.81 -9.18
N TYR A 136 -26.31 -7.47 -10.29
CA TYR A 136 -25.85 -7.77 -11.65
C TYR A 136 -25.25 -6.55 -12.34
N THR A 137 -24.35 -6.78 -13.31
CA THR A 137 -23.62 -5.72 -14.04
C THR A 137 -24.53 -4.73 -14.74
N ASP A 138 -25.60 -5.23 -15.34
CA ASP A 138 -26.56 -4.45 -16.10
C ASP A 138 -27.87 -5.27 -16.31
N VAL A 139 -28.89 -4.60 -16.86
CA VAL A 139 -30.20 -5.21 -17.08
C VAL A 139 -30.16 -6.31 -18.15
N LYS A 140 -29.22 -6.28 -19.12
CA LYS A 140 -29.06 -7.35 -20.11
C LYS A 140 -28.51 -8.62 -19.46
N ALA A 141 -27.54 -8.52 -18.56
CA ALA A 141 -27.04 -9.64 -17.78
C ALA A 141 -28.12 -10.29 -16.90
N VAL A 142 -28.96 -9.46 -16.27
CA VAL A 142 -30.14 -9.94 -15.53
C VAL A 142 -31.12 -10.66 -16.46
N ARG A 143 -31.47 -10.04 -17.59
CA ARG A 143 -32.40 -10.64 -18.56
C ARG A 143 -31.86 -11.95 -19.13
N GLY A 144 -30.56 -12.03 -19.45
CA GLY A 144 -29.92 -13.27 -19.89
C GLY A 144 -29.97 -14.36 -18.82
N THR A 145 -29.78 -14.00 -17.55
CA THR A 145 -29.90 -14.95 -16.42
C THR A 145 -31.35 -15.41 -16.23
N LEU A 146 -32.33 -14.49 -16.30
CA LEU A 146 -33.75 -14.83 -16.23
C LEU A 146 -34.19 -15.72 -17.40
N ASP A 147 -33.71 -15.45 -18.61
CA ASP A 147 -34.04 -16.25 -19.79
C ASP A 147 -33.43 -17.65 -19.71
N LEU A 148 -32.25 -17.78 -19.12
CA LEU A 148 -31.68 -19.08 -18.79
C LEU A 148 -32.51 -19.82 -17.73
N LEU A 149 -32.85 -19.15 -16.62
CA LEU A 149 -33.67 -19.73 -15.55
C LEU A 149 -35.02 -20.22 -16.07
N ARG A 150 -35.69 -19.43 -16.93
CA ARG A 150 -36.96 -19.80 -17.58
C ARG A 150 -36.82 -21.00 -18.52
N LYS A 151 -35.63 -21.23 -19.08
CA LYS A 151 -35.36 -22.41 -19.92
C LYS A 151 -35.11 -23.65 -19.08
N LEU A 152 -34.46 -23.50 -17.93
CA LEU A 152 -34.06 -24.61 -17.07
C LEU A 152 -35.19 -25.05 -16.13
N PHE A 153 -35.94 -24.10 -15.58
CA PHE A 153 -36.93 -24.32 -14.54
C PHE A 153 -38.32 -23.82 -15.00
N PRO A 154 -39.38 -24.64 -14.92
CA PRO A 154 -40.72 -24.30 -15.39
C PRO A 154 -41.47 -23.34 -14.43
N LEU A 155 -40.86 -22.19 -14.14
CA LEU A 155 -41.44 -21.14 -13.30
C LEU A 155 -42.47 -20.30 -14.07
N ARG A 156 -43.51 -19.84 -13.36
CA ARG A 156 -44.49 -18.93 -13.95
C ARG A 156 -43.87 -17.55 -14.20
N THR A 157 -44.29 -16.92 -15.28
CA THR A 157 -43.96 -15.51 -15.60
C THR A 157 -45.18 -14.61 -15.65
N CYS A 158 -46.38 -15.18 -15.58
CA CYS A 158 -47.63 -14.43 -15.57
C CYS A 158 -47.82 -13.67 -14.25
N THR A 159 -48.59 -12.58 -14.30
CA THR A 159 -48.91 -11.71 -13.17
C THR A 159 -50.29 -12.02 -12.57
N LEU A 160 -50.84 -13.21 -12.84
CA LEU A 160 -52.15 -13.63 -12.33
C LEU A 160 -52.10 -13.83 -10.81
N ASP A 161 -53.15 -13.38 -10.12
CA ASP A 161 -53.32 -13.59 -8.68
C ASP A 161 -53.91 -14.99 -8.42
N LEU A 162 -53.03 -15.97 -8.27
CA LEU A 162 -53.41 -17.38 -8.08
C LEU A 162 -53.88 -17.72 -6.66
N SER A 163 -53.90 -16.74 -5.74
CA SER A 163 -54.53 -16.91 -4.43
C SER A 163 -56.06 -16.94 -4.50
N LYS A 164 -56.64 -16.38 -5.58
CA LYS A 164 -58.09 -16.21 -5.73
C LYS A 164 -58.72 -17.09 -6.81
N ASN A 165 -58.03 -17.31 -7.93
CA ASN A 165 -58.57 -18.07 -9.05
C ASN A 165 -57.48 -18.92 -9.72
N ARG A 166 -57.79 -20.22 -9.91
CA ARG A 166 -56.90 -21.22 -10.53
C ARG A 166 -57.58 -22.00 -11.67
N GLN A 167 -58.68 -21.47 -12.23
CA GLN A 167 -59.42 -22.07 -13.34
C GLN A 167 -59.15 -21.33 -14.66
N HIS A 168 -57.90 -21.01 -14.94
CA HIS A 168 -57.52 -20.39 -16.22
C HIS A 168 -57.12 -21.44 -17.25
N ARG A 169 -57.38 -21.14 -18.53
CA ARG A 169 -56.86 -21.97 -19.63
C ARG A 169 -55.32 -21.92 -19.65
N PRO A 170 -54.62 -23.06 -19.76
CA PRO A 170 -53.15 -23.07 -19.87
C PRO A 170 -52.66 -22.23 -21.04
N CYS A 171 -51.58 -21.48 -20.82
CA CYS A 171 -50.98 -20.62 -21.84
C CYS A 171 -49.95 -21.37 -22.69
N LEU A 172 -49.46 -20.73 -23.75
CA LEU A 172 -48.43 -21.30 -24.63
C LEU A 172 -47.19 -21.79 -23.87
N LEU A 173 -46.77 -21.07 -22.82
CA LEU A 173 -45.59 -21.46 -22.02
C LEU A 173 -45.75 -22.83 -21.36
N TYR A 174 -46.97 -23.24 -21.02
CA TYR A 174 -47.23 -24.60 -20.55
C TYR A 174 -47.06 -25.63 -21.66
N HIS A 175 -47.68 -25.38 -22.82
CA HIS A 175 -47.63 -26.29 -23.96
C HIS A 175 -46.21 -26.52 -24.50
N ILE A 176 -45.30 -25.55 -24.31
CA ILE A 176 -43.88 -25.68 -24.68
C ILE A 176 -42.97 -26.08 -23.49
N GLY A 177 -43.55 -26.47 -22.33
CA GLY A 177 -42.81 -26.98 -21.17
C GLY A 177 -42.01 -25.95 -20.36
N ARG A 178 -42.35 -24.66 -20.46
CA ARG A 178 -41.71 -23.54 -19.75
C ARG A 178 -42.45 -23.08 -18.48
N CYS A 179 -43.59 -23.69 -18.17
CA CYS A 179 -44.41 -23.40 -16.99
C CYS A 179 -45.25 -24.64 -16.64
N GLY A 180 -45.41 -24.99 -15.36
CA GLY A 180 -46.27 -26.11 -14.94
C GLY A 180 -47.77 -25.81 -14.88
N ALA A 181 -48.21 -24.63 -15.35
CA ALA A 181 -49.60 -24.17 -15.33
C ALA A 181 -50.31 -24.25 -13.96
N PRO A 182 -49.72 -23.68 -12.88
CA PRO A 182 -50.42 -23.57 -11.59
C PRO A 182 -51.73 -22.78 -11.68
N CYS A 183 -51.85 -21.91 -12.69
CA CYS A 183 -53.04 -21.12 -13.00
C CYS A 183 -54.24 -21.92 -13.50
N ALA A 184 -54.03 -23.17 -13.93
CA ALA A 184 -55.05 -24.09 -14.40
C ALA A 184 -55.29 -25.25 -13.40
N GLY A 185 -54.64 -25.20 -12.23
CA GLY A 185 -54.68 -26.27 -11.24
C GLY A 185 -53.88 -27.53 -11.60
N LEU A 186 -53.10 -27.50 -12.68
CA LEU A 186 -52.33 -28.66 -13.18
C LEU A 186 -51.01 -28.92 -12.42
N GLN A 187 -50.61 -27.98 -11.56
CA GLN A 187 -49.47 -28.11 -10.67
C GLN A 187 -49.87 -27.68 -9.26
N ASP A 188 -49.50 -28.49 -8.27
CA ASP A 188 -49.72 -28.18 -6.86
C ASP A 188 -48.63 -27.24 -6.30
N GLU A 189 -48.89 -26.70 -5.11
CA GLU A 189 -47.98 -25.70 -4.50
C GLU A 189 -46.67 -26.33 -4.02
N ALA A 190 -46.69 -27.59 -3.59
CA ALA A 190 -45.51 -28.30 -3.09
C ALA A 190 -44.50 -28.61 -4.22
N ASP A 191 -44.98 -29.10 -5.36
CA ASP A 191 -44.17 -29.37 -6.55
C ASP A 191 -43.64 -28.06 -7.17
N TYR A 192 -44.45 -27.00 -7.15
CA TYR A 192 -43.98 -25.68 -7.56
C TYR A 192 -42.89 -25.16 -6.61
N GLN A 193 -43.05 -25.35 -5.30
CA GLN A 193 -42.06 -24.91 -4.32
C GLN A 193 -40.73 -25.65 -4.47
N GLU A 194 -40.74 -26.94 -4.81
CA GLU A 194 -39.51 -27.68 -5.13
C GLU A 194 -38.76 -27.05 -6.32
N THR A 195 -39.51 -26.60 -7.34
CA THR A 195 -38.94 -25.87 -8.49
C THR A 195 -38.37 -24.52 -8.07
N VAL A 196 -39.04 -23.81 -7.16
CA VAL A 196 -38.56 -22.53 -6.59
C VAL A 196 -37.27 -22.73 -5.80
N ASP A 197 -37.18 -23.78 -5.00
CA ASP A 197 -35.99 -24.07 -4.19
C ASP A 197 -34.77 -24.40 -5.07
N GLN A 198 -34.98 -25.11 -6.18
CA GLN A 198 -33.94 -25.33 -7.19
C GLN A 198 -33.43 -24.02 -7.80
N VAL A 199 -34.33 -23.09 -8.10
CA VAL A 199 -33.98 -21.77 -8.64
C VAL A 199 -33.21 -20.94 -7.63
N VAL A 200 -33.60 -21.00 -6.35
CA VAL A 200 -32.88 -20.35 -5.25
C VAL A 200 -31.47 -20.93 -5.14
N LEU A 201 -31.32 -22.26 -5.10
CA LEU A 201 -30.01 -22.91 -5.03
C LEU A 201 -29.13 -22.52 -6.23
N PHE A 202 -29.75 -22.35 -7.41
CA PHE A 202 -29.04 -21.98 -8.63
C PHE A 202 -28.50 -20.55 -8.52
N LEU A 203 -29.35 -19.63 -8.07
CA LEU A 203 -29.00 -18.22 -7.84
C LEU A 203 -28.01 -18.01 -6.69
N GLN A 204 -27.95 -18.95 -5.74
CA GLN A 204 -26.96 -18.98 -4.65
C GLN A 204 -25.62 -19.61 -5.06
N GLY A 205 -25.47 -20.07 -6.31
CA GLY A 205 -24.25 -20.71 -6.80
C GLY A 205 -24.03 -22.13 -6.25
N ARG A 206 -25.05 -22.77 -5.67
CA ARG A 206 -25.00 -24.17 -5.18
C ARG A 206 -25.36 -25.16 -6.30
N GLN A 207 -24.76 -24.95 -7.46
CA GLN A 207 -25.13 -25.66 -8.69
C GLN A 207 -24.74 -27.15 -8.65
N SER A 208 -23.67 -27.50 -7.92
CA SER A 208 -23.25 -28.89 -7.71
C SER A 208 -24.30 -29.72 -6.97
N GLU A 209 -25.01 -29.12 -6.02
CA GLU A 209 -26.05 -29.81 -5.25
C GLU A 209 -27.30 -30.06 -6.08
N ILE A 210 -27.68 -29.09 -6.93
CA ILE A 210 -28.77 -29.24 -7.90
C ILE A 210 -28.44 -30.38 -8.87
N ILE A 211 -27.23 -30.40 -9.43
CA ILE A 211 -26.79 -31.48 -10.33
C ILE A 211 -26.88 -32.83 -9.62
N SER A 212 -26.38 -32.93 -8.39
CA SER A 212 -26.45 -34.18 -7.60
C SER A 212 -27.90 -34.64 -7.39
N MET A 213 -28.79 -33.72 -7.04
CA MET A 213 -30.21 -34.02 -6.83
C MET A 213 -30.92 -34.42 -8.14
N LEU A 214 -30.69 -33.67 -9.22
CA LEU A 214 -31.25 -33.97 -10.54
C LEU A 214 -30.74 -35.31 -11.07
N ARG A 215 -29.47 -35.65 -10.86
CA ARG A 215 -28.90 -36.96 -11.22
C ARG A 215 -29.58 -38.08 -10.45
N ALA A 216 -29.76 -37.94 -9.13
CA ALA A 216 -30.46 -38.93 -8.32
C ALA A 216 -31.92 -39.14 -8.79
N ARG A 217 -32.63 -38.05 -9.10
CA ARG A 217 -34.00 -38.09 -9.65
C ARG A 217 -34.04 -38.71 -11.04
N MET A 218 -33.06 -38.41 -11.89
CA MET A 218 -32.93 -38.98 -13.24
C MET A 218 -32.73 -40.50 -13.14
N THR A 219 -31.84 -40.96 -12.28
CA THR A 219 -31.60 -42.39 -12.04
C THR A 219 -32.85 -43.08 -11.50
N LYS A 220 -33.58 -42.46 -10.57
CA LYS A 220 -34.85 -42.99 -10.05
C LYS A 220 -35.93 -43.08 -11.13
N ALA A 221 -36.06 -42.06 -11.98
CA ALA A 221 -37.01 -42.05 -13.10
C ALA A 221 -36.67 -43.11 -14.15
N ALA A 222 -35.38 -43.28 -14.46
CA ALA A 222 -34.90 -44.34 -15.36
C ALA A 222 -35.18 -45.75 -14.79
N ALA A 223 -34.97 -45.95 -13.49
CA ALA A 223 -35.29 -47.20 -12.80
C ALA A 223 -36.80 -47.50 -12.78
N ALA A 224 -37.64 -46.47 -12.76
CA ALA A 224 -39.10 -46.58 -12.86
C ALA A 224 -39.62 -46.69 -14.31
N LEU A 225 -38.74 -46.82 -15.30
CA LEU A 225 -39.07 -46.86 -16.74
C LEU A 225 -39.75 -45.57 -17.28
N GLU A 226 -39.64 -44.45 -16.56
CA GLU A 226 -40.13 -43.13 -16.98
C GLU A 226 -39.10 -42.40 -17.89
N PHE A 227 -38.80 -42.98 -19.05
CA PHE A 227 -37.68 -42.53 -19.90
C PHE A 227 -37.78 -41.08 -20.38
N GLU A 228 -38.99 -40.58 -20.68
CA GLU A 228 -39.18 -39.18 -21.08
C GLU A 228 -38.80 -38.19 -19.98
N LYS A 229 -39.10 -38.55 -18.73
CA LYS A 229 -38.80 -37.73 -17.56
C LYS A 229 -37.30 -37.78 -17.25
N ALA A 230 -36.68 -38.96 -17.37
CA ALA A 230 -35.23 -39.11 -17.25
C ALA A 230 -34.49 -38.30 -18.34
N ALA A 231 -34.96 -38.32 -19.59
CA ALA A 231 -34.38 -37.52 -20.67
C ALA A 231 -34.47 -36.01 -20.40
N ARG A 232 -35.63 -35.51 -19.93
CA ARG A 232 -35.79 -34.11 -19.53
C ARG A 232 -34.82 -33.70 -18.41
N LEU A 233 -34.66 -34.53 -17.38
CA LEU A 233 -33.73 -34.28 -16.27
C LEU A 233 -32.27 -34.30 -16.73
N ARG A 234 -31.91 -35.23 -17.61
CA ARG A 234 -30.57 -35.30 -18.24
C ARG A 234 -30.26 -34.02 -19.01
N ASP A 235 -31.18 -33.58 -19.85
CA ASP A 235 -30.99 -32.39 -20.69
C ASP A 235 -30.92 -31.12 -19.83
N GLN A 236 -31.66 -31.06 -18.71
CA GLN A 236 -31.53 -30.01 -17.69
C GLN A 236 -30.14 -30.01 -17.04
N ILE A 237 -29.61 -31.19 -16.66
CA ILE A 237 -28.26 -31.32 -16.09
C ILE A 237 -27.21 -30.80 -17.09
N ALA A 238 -27.25 -31.26 -18.34
CA ALA A 238 -26.33 -30.83 -19.39
C ALA A 238 -26.40 -29.31 -19.66
N ALA A 239 -27.60 -28.73 -19.62
CA ALA A 239 -27.78 -27.29 -19.79
C ALA A 239 -27.22 -26.48 -18.61
N ILE A 240 -27.34 -26.98 -17.37
CA ILE A 240 -26.73 -26.38 -16.18
C ILE A 240 -25.20 -26.50 -16.24
N GLU A 241 -24.66 -27.67 -16.56
CA GLU A 241 -23.21 -27.91 -16.67
C GLU A 241 -22.56 -26.99 -17.71
N LYS A 242 -23.20 -26.79 -18.86
CA LYS A 242 -22.72 -25.87 -19.92
C LYS A 242 -22.68 -24.40 -19.47
N VAL A 243 -23.56 -23.99 -18.54
CA VAL A 243 -23.54 -22.65 -17.95
C VAL A 243 -22.40 -22.53 -16.95
N ILE A 244 -22.19 -23.58 -16.13
CA ILE A 244 -21.08 -23.66 -15.19
C ILE A 244 -19.76 -23.61 -15.93
N GLU A 245 -19.58 -24.35 -17.04
CA GLU A 245 -18.36 -24.31 -17.85
C GLU A 245 -18.04 -22.91 -18.38
N ARG A 246 -19.05 -22.13 -18.76
CA ARG A 246 -18.89 -20.73 -19.19
C ARG A 246 -18.59 -19.78 -18.03
N GLN A 247 -19.07 -20.08 -16.82
CA GLN A 247 -18.80 -19.29 -15.60
C GLN A 247 -17.48 -19.70 -14.90
N LYS A 248 -17.03 -20.95 -15.05
CA LYS A 248 -15.81 -21.56 -14.47
C LYS A 248 -14.50 -20.97 -14.97
N ILE A 249 -14.54 -20.10 -15.97
CA ILE A 249 -13.38 -19.26 -16.34
C ILE A 249 -13.03 -18.28 -15.19
N VAL A 250 -13.91 -18.12 -14.20
CA VAL A 250 -13.72 -17.26 -13.02
C VAL A 250 -13.87 -18.08 -11.72
N SER A 251 -12.73 -18.45 -11.12
CA SER A 251 -12.57 -18.94 -9.73
C SER A 251 -13.03 -20.38 -9.42
N GLU A 252 -12.10 -21.33 -9.43
CA GLU A 252 -12.33 -22.74 -9.05
C GLU A 252 -11.95 -23.10 -7.60
N ALA A 253 -11.59 -22.15 -6.72
CA ALA A 253 -11.17 -22.51 -5.37
C ALA A 253 -11.69 -21.52 -4.30
N LYS A 254 -12.61 -21.98 -3.44
CA LYS A 254 -12.88 -21.40 -2.11
C LYS A 254 -11.69 -21.66 -1.16
N VAL A 255 -10.48 -21.32 -1.60
CA VAL A 255 -9.24 -21.53 -0.87
C VAL A 255 -8.64 -20.16 -0.59
N ASP A 256 -8.24 -19.95 0.67
CA ASP A 256 -7.43 -18.82 1.05
C ASP A 256 -6.03 -19.04 0.51
N GLN A 257 -5.64 -18.21 -0.45
CA GLN A 257 -4.37 -18.28 -1.15
C GLN A 257 -3.78 -16.89 -1.33
N ASP A 258 -2.46 -16.78 -1.25
CA ASP A 258 -1.74 -15.59 -1.71
C ASP A 258 -1.07 -15.91 -3.05
N VAL A 259 -1.04 -14.92 -3.94
CA VAL A 259 -0.45 -15.06 -5.28
C VAL A 259 0.70 -14.08 -5.40
N LEU A 260 1.90 -14.61 -5.60
CA LEU A 260 3.12 -13.83 -5.76
C LEU A 260 3.44 -13.64 -7.23
N GLY A 261 3.91 -12.44 -7.58
CA GLY A 261 4.44 -12.10 -8.88
C GLY A 261 5.75 -11.34 -8.73
N LEU A 262 6.75 -11.70 -9.52
CA LEU A 262 8.08 -11.08 -9.45
C LEU A 262 8.44 -10.48 -10.80
N ALA A 263 8.96 -9.27 -10.77
CA ALA A 263 9.64 -8.62 -11.87
C ALA A 263 11.02 -8.16 -11.39
N VAL A 264 12.03 -8.25 -12.25
CA VAL A 264 13.41 -7.86 -11.95
C VAL A 264 13.92 -6.96 -13.07
N ALA A 265 14.65 -5.90 -12.72
CA ALA A 265 15.25 -4.95 -13.63
C ALA A 265 16.56 -4.42 -13.00
N ALA A 266 17.70 -4.84 -13.55
CA ALA A 266 19.03 -4.50 -13.05
C ALA A 266 19.19 -4.85 -11.55
N ASP A 267 19.43 -3.85 -10.71
CA ASP A 267 19.63 -3.91 -9.26
C ASP A 267 18.32 -3.80 -8.46
N LEU A 268 17.17 -3.75 -9.12
CA LEU A 268 15.87 -3.58 -8.49
C LEU A 268 14.89 -4.68 -8.90
N ALA A 269 14.19 -5.23 -7.92
CA ALA A 269 13.08 -6.14 -8.11
C ALA A 269 11.78 -5.59 -7.49
N CYS A 270 10.65 -5.98 -8.08
CA CYS A 270 9.33 -5.71 -7.55
C CYS A 270 8.61 -7.03 -7.30
N MET A 271 8.20 -7.25 -6.06
CA MET A 271 7.34 -8.35 -5.66
C MET A 271 5.91 -7.87 -5.48
N GLN A 272 4.98 -8.42 -6.26
CA GLN A 272 3.55 -8.22 -6.12
C GLN A 272 2.95 -9.35 -5.29
N VAL A 273 2.13 -9.00 -4.29
CA VAL A 273 1.30 -9.92 -3.52
C VAL A 273 -0.17 -9.64 -3.81
N LEU A 274 -0.92 -10.65 -4.23
CA LEU A 274 -2.38 -10.60 -4.33
C LEU A 274 -2.99 -11.55 -3.32
N MET A 275 -3.80 -11.02 -2.41
CA MET A 275 -4.44 -11.79 -1.36
C MET A 275 -5.81 -12.26 -1.80
N VAL A 276 -6.02 -13.56 -1.89
CA VAL A 276 -7.31 -14.17 -2.23
C VAL A 276 -7.84 -14.91 -1.01
N ARG A 277 -9.05 -14.56 -0.56
CA ARG A 277 -9.74 -15.21 0.55
C ARG A 277 -11.11 -15.68 0.11
N SER A 278 -11.44 -16.94 0.41
CA SER A 278 -12.69 -17.59 -0.04
C SER A 278 -12.96 -17.43 -1.55
N GLY A 279 -11.90 -17.42 -2.37
CA GLY A 279 -11.99 -17.24 -3.83
C GLY A 279 -12.22 -15.80 -4.30
N LYS A 280 -12.17 -14.80 -3.41
CA LYS A 280 -12.28 -13.37 -3.73
C LYS A 280 -10.95 -12.67 -3.47
N MET A 281 -10.55 -11.76 -4.35
CA MET A 281 -9.41 -10.88 -4.08
C MET A 281 -9.80 -9.87 -3.00
N VAL A 282 -9.03 -9.85 -1.91
CA VAL A 282 -9.29 -9.00 -0.73
C VAL A 282 -8.19 -7.97 -0.48
N GLY A 283 -7.03 -8.08 -1.13
CA GLY A 283 -5.94 -7.13 -0.96
C GLY A 283 -4.87 -7.29 -2.03
N ASN A 284 -4.10 -6.23 -2.25
CA ASN A 284 -2.97 -6.20 -3.16
C ASN A 284 -1.86 -5.29 -2.63
N ASP A 285 -0.65 -5.84 -2.50
CA ASP A 285 0.54 -5.09 -2.07
C ASP A 285 1.67 -5.27 -3.07
N HIS A 286 2.57 -4.30 -3.14
CA HIS A 286 3.82 -4.44 -3.89
C HIS A 286 5.00 -3.98 -3.03
N PHE A 287 6.15 -4.61 -3.24
CA PHE A 287 7.37 -4.37 -2.48
C PHE A 287 8.53 -4.25 -3.44
N PHE A 288 9.37 -3.22 -3.24
CA PHE A 288 10.63 -3.10 -3.95
C PHE A 288 11.74 -3.77 -3.13
N LEU A 289 12.62 -4.47 -3.82
CA LEU A 289 13.73 -5.21 -3.25
C LEU A 289 15.00 -4.80 -4.01
N ASP A 290 16.05 -4.45 -3.30
CA ASP A 290 17.38 -4.30 -3.89
C ASP A 290 17.94 -5.71 -4.13
N VAL A 291 18.46 -5.96 -5.34
CA VAL A 291 18.97 -7.27 -5.76
C VAL A 291 20.37 -7.14 -6.34
N GLY A 292 21.25 -8.09 -6.01
CA GLY A 292 22.59 -8.21 -6.59
C GLY A 292 22.58 -8.97 -7.92
N GLU A 293 23.69 -8.88 -8.66
CA GLU A 293 23.86 -9.61 -9.93
C GLU A 293 23.80 -11.14 -9.78
N GLU A 294 24.12 -11.66 -8.58
CA GLU A 294 24.12 -13.09 -8.25
C GLU A 294 22.78 -13.58 -7.66
N ASP A 295 21.82 -12.69 -7.44
CA ASP A 295 20.53 -13.06 -6.86
C ASP A 295 19.60 -13.66 -7.92
N ASP A 296 19.47 -14.98 -7.89
CA ASP A 296 18.52 -15.67 -8.76
C ASP A 296 17.06 -15.49 -8.29
N GLN A 297 16.13 -15.78 -9.21
CA GLN A 297 14.70 -15.65 -8.97
C GLN A 297 14.22 -16.45 -7.74
N GLY A 298 14.78 -17.64 -7.51
CA GLY A 298 14.38 -18.53 -6.42
C GLY A 298 14.79 -17.99 -5.06
N ARG A 299 16.01 -17.43 -4.96
CA ARG A 299 16.53 -16.77 -3.77
C ARG A 299 15.74 -15.53 -3.40
N ILE A 300 15.44 -14.68 -4.38
CA ILE A 300 14.63 -13.45 -4.17
C ILE A 300 13.26 -13.81 -3.61
N ILE A 301 12.57 -14.80 -4.21
CA ILE A 301 11.25 -15.24 -3.72
C ILE A 301 11.36 -15.84 -2.33
N ALA A 302 12.37 -16.67 -2.06
CA ALA A 302 12.56 -17.31 -0.75
C ALA A 302 12.81 -16.27 0.36
N ALA A 303 13.72 -15.32 0.13
CA ALA A 303 14.02 -14.23 1.05
C ALA A 303 12.77 -13.37 1.32
N PHE A 304 12.02 -13.02 0.26
CA PHE A 304 10.78 -12.28 0.39
C PHE A 304 9.74 -13.03 1.24
N ILE A 305 9.52 -14.33 0.99
CA ILE A 305 8.57 -15.15 1.77
C ILE A 305 8.95 -15.14 3.25
N GLN A 306 10.24 -15.30 3.58
CA GLN A 306 10.71 -15.29 4.95
C GLN A 306 10.47 -13.94 5.64
N GLN A 307 10.76 -12.83 4.98
CA GLN A 307 10.56 -11.50 5.54
C GLN A 307 9.07 -11.15 5.66
N TYR A 308 8.30 -11.36 4.59
CA TYR A 308 6.88 -11.00 4.52
C TYR A 308 6.02 -11.78 5.53
N TYR A 309 6.22 -13.10 5.62
CA TYR A 309 5.40 -13.94 6.50
C TYR A 309 5.92 -14.03 7.95
N ALA A 310 7.10 -13.50 8.27
CA ALA A 310 7.56 -13.39 9.66
C ALA A 310 6.66 -12.48 10.51
N GLU A 311 6.13 -11.40 9.91
CA GLU A 311 5.27 -10.42 10.57
C GLU A 311 3.78 -10.55 10.20
N ALA A 312 3.45 -11.48 9.30
CA ALA A 312 2.09 -11.63 8.80
C ALA A 312 1.11 -12.05 9.91
N ARG A 313 -0.04 -11.38 9.98
CA ARG A 313 -1.12 -11.69 10.94
C ARG A 313 -1.90 -12.95 10.58
N MET A 314 -1.77 -13.42 9.35
CA MET A 314 -2.45 -14.60 8.82
C MET A 314 -1.60 -15.23 7.73
N ILE A 315 -1.51 -16.56 7.70
CA ILE A 315 -0.84 -17.31 6.63
C ILE A 315 -1.89 -18.14 5.88
N PRO A 316 -2.02 -17.98 4.54
CA PRO A 316 -2.98 -18.74 3.75
C PRO A 316 -2.64 -20.23 3.70
N LYS A 317 -3.56 -21.06 3.18
CA LYS A 317 -3.28 -22.49 2.99
C LYS A 317 -2.37 -22.75 1.79
N GLU A 318 -2.45 -21.90 0.77
CA GLU A 318 -1.68 -22.04 -0.46
C GLU A 318 -1.01 -20.69 -0.79
N ILE A 319 0.24 -20.73 -1.23
CA ILE A 319 0.94 -19.56 -1.76
C ILE A 319 1.38 -19.94 -3.18
N LEU A 320 0.88 -19.20 -4.17
CA LEU A 320 1.22 -19.41 -5.57
C LEU A 320 2.45 -18.59 -5.91
N LEU A 321 3.46 -19.24 -6.50
CA LEU A 321 4.76 -18.65 -6.78
C LEU A 321 4.97 -18.42 -8.28
N PRO A 322 5.72 -17.37 -8.67
CA PRO A 322 6.03 -17.08 -10.06
C PRO A 322 7.13 -17.99 -10.64
N GLY A 323 7.89 -18.68 -9.79
CA GLY A 323 8.93 -19.63 -10.16
C GLY A 323 9.27 -20.58 -9.01
N GLU A 324 10.22 -21.47 -9.28
CA GLU A 324 10.73 -22.41 -8.27
C GLU A 324 11.62 -21.68 -7.25
N VAL A 325 11.60 -22.16 -6.00
CA VAL A 325 12.35 -21.61 -4.88
C VAL A 325 13.32 -22.65 -4.36
N GLU A 326 14.44 -22.21 -3.79
CA GLU A 326 15.36 -23.11 -3.09
C GLU A 326 14.67 -23.71 -1.85
N SER A 327 14.83 -25.02 -1.67
CA SER A 327 14.35 -25.73 -0.47
C SER A 327 12.88 -25.46 -0.08
N PRO A 328 11.89 -25.69 -0.97
CA PRO A 328 10.47 -25.38 -0.71
C PRO A 328 9.93 -26.11 0.53
N ALA A 329 10.38 -27.34 0.77
CA ALA A 329 9.97 -28.13 1.94
C ALA A 329 10.36 -27.49 3.28
N VAL A 330 11.50 -26.79 3.34
CA VAL A 330 11.96 -26.07 4.53
C VAL A 330 11.06 -24.87 4.79
N LEU A 331 10.75 -24.10 3.74
CA LEU A 331 9.86 -22.94 3.80
C LEU A 331 8.43 -23.34 4.18
N GLU A 332 7.87 -24.41 3.59
CA GLU A 332 6.54 -24.93 3.95
C GLU A 332 6.46 -25.33 5.43
N LYS A 333 7.50 -26.00 5.95
CA LYS A 333 7.59 -26.38 7.37
C LYS A 333 7.71 -25.17 8.29
N TRP A 334 8.48 -24.15 7.89
CA TRP A 334 8.63 -22.90 8.62
C TRP A 334 7.31 -22.10 8.65
N LEU A 335 6.64 -21.93 7.51
CA LEU A 335 5.32 -21.28 7.40
C LEU A 335 4.26 -22.01 8.24
N GLY A 336 4.28 -23.35 8.23
CA GLY A 336 3.39 -24.16 9.06
C GLY A 336 3.58 -23.93 10.57
N ARG A 337 4.83 -23.71 11.02
CA ARG A 337 5.13 -23.37 12.43
C ARG A 337 4.60 -21.99 12.80
N ILE A 338 4.81 -20.98 11.95
CA ILE A 338 4.32 -19.62 12.22
C ILE A 338 2.78 -19.62 12.25
N LYS A 339 2.15 -20.31 11.29
CA LYS A 339 0.70 -20.44 11.24
C LYS A 339 0.14 -21.08 12.52
N ALA A 340 0.78 -22.14 13.00
CA ALA A 340 0.40 -22.79 14.27
C ALA A 340 0.59 -21.87 15.48
N GLY A 341 1.64 -21.04 15.50
CA GLY A 341 1.87 -20.05 16.55
C GLY A 341 0.81 -18.93 16.57
N LEU A 342 0.42 -18.43 15.39
CA LEU A 342 -0.64 -17.43 15.23
C LEU A 342 -2.01 -17.96 15.68
N GLU A 343 -2.34 -19.21 15.35
CA GLU A 343 -3.58 -19.88 15.79
C GLU A 343 -3.64 -20.09 17.32
N GLN A 344 -2.48 -20.10 18.00
CA GLN A 344 -2.35 -20.28 19.46
C GLN A 344 -2.15 -18.96 20.23
N GLY A 345 -2.22 -17.80 19.55
CA GLY A 345 -2.03 -16.49 20.17
C GLY A 345 -0.58 -16.17 20.57
N ALA A 346 0.40 -16.93 20.06
CA ALA A 346 1.81 -16.68 20.30
C ALA A 346 2.38 -15.68 19.28
N ARG A 347 3.07 -14.65 19.79
CA ARG A 347 3.76 -13.66 18.96
C ARG A 347 4.96 -14.35 18.26
N PRO A 348 5.14 -14.21 16.95
CA PRO A 348 6.31 -14.77 16.27
C PRO A 348 7.60 -14.14 16.85
N PRO A 349 8.72 -14.89 16.89
CA PRO A 349 10.00 -14.36 17.34
C PRO A 349 10.44 -13.24 16.40
N ALA A 350 10.92 -12.14 16.99
CA ALA A 350 11.45 -11.01 16.24
C ALA A 350 12.71 -11.45 15.48
N VAL A 351 12.68 -11.32 14.15
CA VAL A 351 13.89 -11.34 13.32
C VAL A 351 14.39 -9.90 13.23
N VAL A 352 15.65 -9.71 13.56
CA VAL A 352 16.34 -8.41 13.45
C VAL A 352 16.66 -8.18 11.96
N GLY A 353 16.21 -7.05 11.41
CA GLY A 353 16.74 -6.49 10.17
C GLY A 353 15.81 -6.52 8.95
N ALA A 354 14.85 -5.60 8.91
CA ALA A 354 14.37 -4.99 7.66
C ALA A 354 14.11 -3.51 7.97
N ALA A 355 15.09 -2.67 7.61
CA ALA A 355 15.04 -1.26 7.87
C ALA A 355 13.89 -0.60 7.09
N GLN A 356 12.93 -0.06 7.82
CA GLN A 356 12.26 1.15 7.39
C GLN A 356 13.35 2.22 7.22
N GLY A 357 13.45 2.81 6.03
CA GLY A 357 14.30 3.97 5.74
C GLY A 357 13.89 5.17 6.60
N GLY A 358 14.37 5.19 7.84
CA GLY A 358 14.30 6.30 8.78
C GLY A 358 15.68 6.47 9.35
N ALA A 359 16.45 7.43 8.82
CA ALA A 359 17.76 7.79 9.31
C ALA A 359 17.67 8.27 10.77
N ASP A 360 17.97 7.37 11.70
CA ASP A 360 18.18 7.70 13.11
C ASP A 360 19.64 8.14 13.26
N VAL A 361 19.85 9.46 13.31
CA VAL A 361 21.18 10.07 13.47
C VAL A 361 21.54 10.00 14.95
N GLY A 362 22.34 8.99 15.30
CA GLY A 362 22.86 8.76 16.65
C GLY A 362 23.73 9.91 17.16
N GLU A 363 23.47 10.33 18.41
CA GLU A 363 24.37 11.14 19.23
C GLU A 363 25.60 10.32 19.63
N VAL A 364 26.80 10.84 19.39
CA VAL A 364 28.07 10.21 19.79
C VAL A 364 28.38 10.51 21.26
N LYS A 365 28.64 9.45 22.02
CA LYS A 365 29.53 9.41 23.19
C LYS A 365 30.40 8.14 23.11
N ASP A 366 31.65 8.27 23.54
CA ASP A 366 32.83 7.42 23.36
C ASP A 366 32.86 6.05 24.08
N GLU A 367 33.81 5.20 23.61
CA GLU A 367 34.46 3.98 24.19
C GLU A 367 33.64 2.66 24.27
N GLY A 368 34.12 1.43 23.97
CA GLY A 368 35.40 0.85 23.53
C GLY A 368 35.36 -0.71 23.53
N ASP A 369 36.31 -1.32 22.80
CA ASP A 369 36.90 -2.68 22.93
C ASP A 369 36.28 -3.95 22.24
N MET A 370 37.23 -4.80 21.83
CA MET A 370 37.28 -5.86 20.82
C MET A 370 36.80 -7.25 21.28
N GLY A 371 36.53 -8.16 20.32
CA GLY A 371 36.58 -9.61 20.62
C GLY A 371 35.99 -10.58 19.59
N ALA A 372 36.82 -10.98 18.62
CA ALA A 372 37.03 -12.33 18.06
C ALA A 372 35.89 -13.23 17.55
N GLU A 373 36.11 -13.67 16.30
CA GLU A 373 35.50 -14.76 15.53
C GLU A 373 35.56 -16.15 16.18
N ARG A 374 34.67 -17.06 15.75
CA ARG A 374 34.99 -18.47 15.46
C ARG A 374 33.87 -19.20 14.70
N ASP A 375 34.27 -19.74 13.56
CA ASP A 375 33.65 -20.79 12.75
C ASP A 375 33.36 -22.08 13.52
N VAL A 376 32.26 -22.76 13.19
CA VAL A 376 32.08 -24.22 13.01
C VAL A 376 30.72 -24.37 12.27
N GLY A 377 30.48 -25.13 11.21
CA GLY A 377 31.13 -26.27 10.59
C GLY A 377 29.98 -27.07 9.95
N ALA A 378 30.04 -27.28 8.64
CA ALA A 378 29.05 -27.99 7.86
C ALA A 378 29.19 -29.50 8.06
N GLU A 379 28.07 -30.22 8.15
CA GLU A 379 28.02 -31.65 7.81
C GLU A 379 26.79 -31.96 6.95
N SER A 380 27.12 -32.56 5.82
CA SER A 380 26.31 -33.13 4.76
C SER A 380 25.64 -34.43 5.19
N ASP A 381 24.47 -34.73 4.63
CA ASP A 381 24.17 -36.12 4.27
C ASP A 381 23.30 -36.20 3.02
N VAL A 382 23.83 -36.93 2.05
CA VAL A 382 23.26 -37.24 0.73
C VAL A 382 22.54 -38.58 0.85
N GLY A 383 21.32 -38.65 0.33
CA GLY A 383 20.57 -39.89 0.18
C GLY A 383 19.70 -39.81 -1.07
N ASP A 384 20.08 -40.61 -2.05
CA ASP A 384 19.60 -40.72 -3.43
C ASP A 384 18.28 -41.52 -3.53
N GLU A 385 17.74 -41.51 -4.75
CA GLU A 385 16.72 -42.38 -5.37
C GLU A 385 15.28 -41.85 -5.44
N GLY A 386 14.83 -41.65 -6.68
CA GLY A 386 13.49 -41.18 -7.04
C GLY A 386 12.52 -42.31 -7.37
N GLU A 387 11.26 -41.93 -7.60
CA GLU A 387 10.35 -42.57 -8.56
C GLU A 387 9.02 -41.79 -8.67
N GLU A 388 8.50 -41.71 -9.90
CA GLU A 388 7.17 -41.21 -10.23
C GLU A 388 6.07 -42.14 -9.68
N SER A 389 4.93 -41.58 -9.22
CA SER A 389 3.57 -42.01 -9.64
C SER A 389 2.43 -41.47 -8.75
N GLY A 390 1.32 -41.11 -9.42
CA GLY A 390 -0.02 -41.62 -9.10
C GLY A 390 -0.73 -41.22 -7.80
N ALA A 391 -1.68 -40.29 -7.95
CA ALA A 391 -2.85 -39.99 -7.11
C ALA A 391 -3.24 -40.95 -5.96
N THR A 392 -3.53 -40.39 -4.78
CA THR A 392 -4.65 -40.84 -3.92
C THR A 392 -5.00 -39.80 -2.85
N GLY A 393 -6.30 -39.58 -2.64
CA GLY A 393 -6.82 -38.61 -1.68
C GLY A 393 -6.44 -38.95 -0.24
N LYS A 394 -5.69 -38.05 0.40
CA LYS A 394 -5.53 -38.01 1.87
C LYS A 394 -6.21 -36.76 2.42
N ARG A 395 -6.99 -36.95 3.48
CA ARG A 395 -7.67 -35.90 4.25
C ARG A 395 -6.67 -34.78 4.57
N ARG A 396 -6.96 -33.56 4.11
CA ARG A 396 -6.08 -32.39 4.23
C ARG A 396 -6.08 -31.86 5.66
N ASP A 397 -4.94 -32.00 6.34
CA ASP A 397 -4.66 -31.41 7.64
C ASP A 397 -4.63 -29.86 7.53
N GLY A 398 -5.36 -29.16 8.40
CA GLY A 398 -5.52 -27.70 8.35
C GLY A 398 -4.24 -26.90 8.60
N ARG A 399 -3.18 -27.56 9.10
CA ARG A 399 -1.92 -26.97 9.53
C ARG A 399 -0.88 -26.78 8.42
N ARG A 400 -0.97 -27.52 7.31
CA ARG A 400 0.02 -27.41 6.23
C ARG A 400 -0.22 -26.17 5.36
N VAL A 401 0.88 -25.55 4.97
CA VAL A 401 0.95 -24.46 3.98
C VAL A 401 1.65 -25.03 2.76
N TYR A 402 1.09 -24.80 1.57
CA TYR A 402 1.62 -25.33 0.31
C TYR A 402 2.19 -24.21 -0.56
N LEU A 403 3.43 -24.36 -0.99
CA LEU A 403 4.07 -23.50 -1.99
C LEU A 403 3.87 -24.14 -3.37
N LEU A 404 3.14 -23.46 -4.25
CA LEU A 404 2.75 -24.04 -5.55
C LEU A 404 3.28 -23.18 -6.70
N VAL A 405 3.94 -23.82 -7.67
CA VAL A 405 4.33 -23.18 -8.94
C VAL A 405 3.38 -23.66 -10.04
N PRO A 406 2.23 -22.99 -10.26
CA PRO A 406 1.26 -23.45 -11.23
C PRO A 406 1.82 -23.33 -12.65
N LYS A 407 1.82 -24.43 -13.42
CA LYS A 407 2.31 -24.45 -14.80
C LYS A 407 1.20 -24.20 -15.85
N ARG A 408 -0.08 -24.48 -15.53
CA ARG A 408 -1.26 -24.29 -16.42
C ARG A 408 -2.54 -24.00 -15.62
N GLY A 409 -3.58 -23.52 -16.29
CA GLY A 409 -4.92 -23.30 -15.72
C GLY A 409 -5.09 -21.97 -14.98
N TYR A 410 -6.19 -21.84 -14.21
CA TYR A 410 -6.57 -20.58 -13.55
C TYR A 410 -5.51 -20.04 -12.56
N LYS A 411 -4.90 -20.92 -11.75
CA LYS A 411 -3.81 -20.54 -10.83
C LYS A 411 -2.61 -19.95 -11.57
N ARG A 412 -2.29 -20.46 -12.77
CA ARG A 412 -1.24 -19.92 -13.62
C ARG A 412 -1.59 -18.51 -14.12
N GLN A 413 -2.85 -18.29 -14.53
CA GLN A 413 -3.32 -16.97 -14.97
C GLN A 413 -3.25 -15.93 -13.85
N LEU A 414 -3.57 -16.31 -12.60
CA LEU A 414 -3.42 -15.42 -11.44
C LEU A 414 -1.96 -15.03 -11.21
N VAL A 415 -1.04 -15.98 -11.30
CA VAL A 415 0.40 -15.72 -11.18
C VAL A 415 0.90 -14.84 -12.33
N GLU A 416 0.46 -15.08 -13.56
CA GLU A 416 0.79 -14.22 -14.70
C GLU A 416 0.29 -12.78 -14.53
N MET A 417 -0.91 -12.60 -13.98
CA MET A 417 -1.44 -11.28 -13.64
C MET A 417 -0.60 -10.61 -12.54
N ALA A 418 -0.20 -11.34 -11.50
CA ALA A 418 0.68 -10.81 -10.46
C ALA A 418 2.04 -10.39 -11.02
N ILE A 419 2.64 -11.20 -11.90
CA ILE A 419 3.91 -10.89 -12.60
C ILE A 419 3.75 -9.63 -13.46
N GLU A 420 2.66 -9.51 -14.20
CA GLU A 420 2.41 -8.34 -15.04
C GLU A 420 2.24 -7.06 -14.21
N ASN A 421 1.53 -7.13 -13.08
CA ASN A 421 1.41 -6.01 -12.15
C ASN A 421 2.79 -5.62 -11.58
N ALA A 422 3.58 -6.60 -11.16
CA ALA A 422 4.96 -6.37 -10.69
C ALA A 422 5.81 -5.67 -11.76
N ARG A 423 5.72 -6.12 -13.03
CA ARG A 423 6.44 -5.51 -14.15
C ARG A 423 6.03 -4.07 -14.42
N LEU A 424 4.72 -3.78 -14.39
CA LEU A 424 4.22 -2.42 -14.63
C LEU A 424 4.70 -1.46 -13.53
N VAL A 425 4.60 -1.89 -12.27
CA VAL A 425 5.06 -1.11 -11.11
C VAL A 425 6.58 -0.90 -11.15
N LEU A 426 7.34 -1.95 -11.47
CA LEU A 426 8.80 -1.85 -11.58
C LEU A 426 9.22 -0.93 -12.71
N LYS A 427 8.59 -1.06 -13.88
CA LYS A 427 8.87 -0.21 -15.03
C LYS A 427 8.63 1.26 -14.71
N GLU A 428 7.50 1.58 -14.07
CA GLU A 428 7.19 2.94 -13.66
C GLU A 428 8.24 3.49 -12.67
N ARG A 429 8.69 2.65 -11.72
CA ARG A 429 9.73 3.00 -10.76
C ARG A 429 11.08 3.29 -11.44
N VAL A 430 11.54 2.40 -12.31
CA VAL A 430 12.80 2.54 -13.06
C VAL A 430 12.75 3.74 -14.00
N GLU A 431 11.65 3.95 -14.71
CA GLU A 431 11.48 5.12 -15.59
C GLU A 431 11.55 6.43 -14.79
N ARG A 432 10.88 6.50 -13.64
CA ARG A 432 10.91 7.66 -12.75
C ARG A 432 12.30 7.93 -12.18
N GLU A 433 13.04 6.88 -11.83
CA GLU A 433 14.41 7.00 -11.33
C GLU A 433 15.38 7.46 -12.42
N ASN A 434 15.30 6.87 -13.61
CA ASN A 434 16.11 7.28 -14.76
C ASN A 434 15.86 8.74 -15.14
N LEU A 435 14.59 9.16 -15.14
CA LEU A 435 14.26 10.54 -15.44
C LEU A 435 14.76 11.50 -14.36
N ARG A 436 14.62 11.13 -13.08
CA ARG A 436 15.19 11.90 -11.96
C ARG A 436 16.71 12.04 -12.10
N ARG A 437 17.43 10.94 -12.33
CA ARG A 437 18.89 10.95 -12.56
C ARG A 437 19.28 11.82 -13.75
N SER A 438 18.57 11.69 -14.88
CA SER A 438 18.80 12.52 -16.08
C SER A 438 18.58 14.01 -15.81
N ARG A 439 17.52 14.37 -15.06
CA ARG A 439 17.25 15.75 -14.66
C ARG A 439 18.27 16.29 -13.66
N ASN A 440 18.68 15.47 -12.70
CA ASN A 440 19.75 15.82 -11.76
C ASN A 440 21.05 16.09 -12.52
N GLN A 441 21.44 15.19 -13.42
CA GLN A 441 22.62 15.37 -14.25
C GLN A 441 22.54 16.63 -15.12
N ALA A 442 21.40 16.90 -15.76
CA ALA A 442 21.18 18.14 -16.50
C ALA A 442 21.30 19.38 -15.60
N GLY A 443 20.76 19.32 -14.38
CA GLY A 443 20.88 20.39 -13.39
C GLY A 443 22.31 20.61 -12.90
N LEU A 444 23.10 19.54 -12.74
CA LEU A 444 24.52 19.64 -12.37
C LEU A 444 25.37 20.27 -13.48
N VAL A 445 25.11 19.93 -14.75
CA VAL A 445 25.76 20.56 -15.91
C VAL A 445 25.37 22.03 -16.02
N GLU A 446 24.09 22.36 -15.86
CA GLU A 446 23.64 23.75 -15.87
C GLU A 446 24.24 24.55 -14.70
N LEU A 447 24.38 23.96 -13.51
CA LEU A 447 25.09 24.56 -12.37
C LEU A 447 26.58 24.79 -12.67
N GLN A 448 27.24 23.84 -13.35
CA GLN A 448 28.62 24.00 -13.77
C GLN A 448 28.79 25.24 -14.64
N GLU A 449 27.98 25.37 -15.69
CA GLU A 449 28.02 26.49 -16.62
C GLU A 449 27.70 27.81 -15.91
N LEU A 450 26.70 27.80 -15.03
CA LEU A 450 26.26 28.99 -14.32
C LEU A 450 27.29 29.52 -13.33
N LEU A 451 27.96 28.62 -12.61
CA LEU A 451 28.92 28.95 -11.56
C LEU A 451 30.36 28.99 -12.08
N GLY A 452 30.60 28.63 -13.34
CA GLY A 452 31.94 28.57 -13.92
C GLY A 452 32.82 27.47 -13.30
N LEU A 453 32.22 26.34 -12.90
CA LEU A 453 32.95 25.24 -12.25
C LEU A 453 33.77 24.43 -13.27
N PRO A 454 34.92 23.87 -12.88
CA PRO A 454 35.75 23.06 -13.77
C PRO A 454 35.07 21.77 -14.23
N ALA A 455 34.15 21.24 -13.42
CA ALA A 455 33.35 20.05 -13.69
C ALA A 455 31.97 20.17 -13.02
N PRO A 456 30.97 19.36 -13.43
CA PRO A 456 29.71 19.26 -12.71
C PRO A 456 29.96 18.89 -11.23
N PRO A 457 29.35 19.60 -10.26
CA PRO A 457 29.64 19.37 -8.85
C PRO A 457 29.07 18.00 -8.42
N ALA A 458 29.94 17.01 -8.23
CA ALA A 458 29.54 15.67 -7.86
C ALA A 458 29.05 15.62 -6.41
N VAL A 459 29.65 16.41 -5.51
CA VAL A 459 29.24 16.51 -4.11
C VAL A 459 28.77 17.91 -3.78
N ILE A 460 27.53 18.03 -3.32
CA ILE A 460 26.94 19.29 -2.86
C ILE A 460 26.57 19.15 -1.39
N GLU A 461 27.05 20.07 -0.55
CA GLU A 461 26.62 20.18 0.85
C GLU A 461 25.69 21.38 1.01
N ALA A 462 24.57 21.21 1.69
CA ALA A 462 23.66 22.32 1.98
C ALA A 462 23.46 22.58 3.46
N TYR A 463 23.46 23.85 3.84
CA TYR A 463 23.43 24.32 5.21
C TYR A 463 22.17 25.17 5.48
N ASP A 464 21.39 24.75 6.47
CA ASP A 464 20.26 25.50 7.03
C ASP A 464 20.56 25.87 8.50
N ILE A 465 20.24 27.11 8.88
CA ILE A 465 20.30 27.57 10.27
C ILE A 465 18.88 27.75 10.77
N SER A 466 18.56 27.03 11.84
CA SER A 466 17.27 27.09 12.47
C SER A 466 17.41 27.59 13.91
N ASN A 467 16.80 28.75 14.18
CA ASN A 467 16.71 29.31 15.52
C ASN A 467 15.54 28.69 16.27
N PHE A 468 15.84 28.06 17.40
CA PHE A 468 14.83 27.57 18.33
C PHE A 468 14.45 28.66 19.34
N GLN A 469 13.21 28.67 19.85
CA GLN A 469 12.81 29.55 20.96
C GLN A 469 13.51 29.08 22.25
N GLY A 470 14.74 29.57 22.46
CA GLY A 470 15.68 29.28 23.56
C GLY A 470 17.13 29.60 23.13
N ASP A 471 18.10 29.50 24.04
CA ASP A 471 19.52 29.88 23.78
C ASP A 471 20.34 28.89 22.92
N GLU A 472 19.69 27.97 22.19
CA GLU A 472 20.36 26.93 21.40
C GLU A 472 20.05 27.07 19.90
N VAL A 473 21.07 27.46 19.13
CA VAL A 473 21.03 27.50 17.66
C VAL A 473 21.49 26.15 17.11
N VAL A 474 20.74 25.59 16.15
CA VAL A 474 21.08 24.32 15.49
C VAL A 474 21.22 24.57 14.01
N ALA A 475 22.38 24.21 13.46
CA ALA A 475 22.58 24.15 12.02
C ALA A 475 22.46 22.71 11.53
N SER A 476 21.83 22.55 10.37
CA SER A 476 21.62 21.28 9.69
C SER A 476 22.39 21.27 8.40
N MET A 477 23.15 20.21 8.17
CA MET A 477 23.92 19.98 6.96
C MET A 477 23.42 18.70 6.30
N VAL A 478 23.07 18.78 5.03
CA VAL A 478 22.72 17.63 4.18
C VAL A 478 23.72 17.51 3.05
N THR A 479 23.95 16.28 2.60
CA THR A 479 24.91 15.97 1.54
C THR A 479 24.17 15.36 0.36
N MET A 480 24.55 15.78 -0.84
CA MET A 480 24.06 15.24 -2.10
C MET A 480 25.25 14.72 -2.89
N VAL A 481 25.13 13.53 -3.46
CA VAL A 481 26.12 12.93 -4.36
C VAL A 481 25.43 12.70 -5.71
N ASP A 482 25.97 13.28 -6.78
CA ASP A 482 25.41 13.25 -8.14
C ASP A 482 23.94 13.71 -8.20
N GLY A 483 23.59 14.70 -7.36
CA GLY A 483 22.24 15.24 -7.23
C GLY A 483 21.27 14.34 -6.44
N GLU A 484 21.74 13.23 -5.89
CA GLU A 484 20.97 12.32 -5.05
C GLU A 484 21.29 12.51 -3.55
N PRO A 485 20.29 12.45 -2.65
CA PRO A 485 20.53 12.57 -1.22
C PRO A 485 21.39 11.45 -0.65
N ASP A 486 22.49 11.82 0.03
CA ASP A 486 23.33 10.88 0.77
C ASP A 486 23.18 11.11 2.28
N SER A 487 22.29 10.32 2.89
CA SER A 487 21.99 10.42 4.32
C SER A 487 23.18 10.09 5.23
N SER A 488 24.18 9.34 4.74
CA SER A 488 25.39 9.02 5.51
C SER A 488 26.23 10.27 5.80
N GLY A 489 26.12 11.30 4.94
CA GLY A 489 26.76 12.60 5.07
C GLY A 489 26.03 13.60 5.99
N TYR A 490 24.79 13.33 6.41
CA TYR A 490 23.96 14.33 7.10
C TYR A 490 24.47 14.62 8.52
N ARG A 491 24.55 15.90 8.92
CA ARG A 491 25.07 16.31 10.23
C ARG A 491 24.27 17.44 10.84
N ARG A 492 24.28 17.50 12.17
CA ARG A 492 23.70 18.60 12.93
C ARG A 492 24.76 19.20 13.84
N PHE A 493 24.83 20.52 13.86
CA PHE A 493 25.78 21.27 14.67
C PHE A 493 24.99 22.04 15.73
N ARG A 494 25.21 21.69 17.00
CA ARG A 494 24.70 22.49 18.12
C ARG A 494 25.69 23.60 18.42
N ILE A 495 25.21 24.82 18.43
CA ILE A 495 26.01 26.01 18.72
C ILE A 495 25.58 26.51 20.10
N ARG A 496 26.53 26.57 21.04
CA ARG A 496 26.32 27.03 22.42
C ARG A 496 26.88 28.45 22.56
N GLY A 497 26.17 29.34 23.24
CA GLY A 497 26.71 30.62 23.68
C GLY A 497 26.45 31.83 22.78
N PHE A 498 25.56 31.73 21.79
CA PHE A 498 25.08 32.90 21.06
C PHE A 498 23.84 33.46 21.76
N ALA A 499 24.04 34.51 22.56
CA ALA A 499 22.95 35.33 23.07
C ALA A 499 22.45 36.25 21.95
N GLY A 500 21.55 35.76 21.09
CA GLY A 500 20.90 36.55 20.04
C GLY A 500 20.70 35.83 18.71
N GLN A 501 19.85 36.42 17.84
CA GLN A 501 19.50 35.97 16.49
C GLN A 501 20.62 36.25 15.44
N ASP A 502 21.88 35.91 15.73
CA ASP A 502 22.97 36.13 14.76
C ASP A 502 23.23 34.89 13.89
N ASP A 503 22.37 34.72 12.88
CA ASP A 503 22.46 33.62 11.92
C ASP A 503 23.75 33.66 11.09
N PHE A 504 24.36 34.83 10.93
CA PHE A 504 25.61 35.00 10.18
C PHE A 504 26.79 34.41 10.94
N ALA A 505 26.91 34.74 12.22
CA ALA A 505 27.96 34.20 13.08
C ALA A 505 27.81 32.68 13.28
N ALA A 506 26.56 32.20 13.41
CA ALA A 506 26.27 30.78 13.46
C ALA A 506 26.71 30.04 12.18
N MET A 507 26.46 30.61 10.99
CA MET A 507 26.90 30.03 9.72
C MET A 507 28.43 29.95 9.63
N LYS A 508 29.09 31.06 9.97
CA LYS A 508 30.55 31.15 9.96
C LYS A 508 31.19 30.07 10.84
N GLU A 509 30.68 29.87 12.05
CA GLU A 509 31.19 28.88 13.00
C GLU A 509 30.98 27.43 12.51
N VAL A 510 29.82 27.12 11.92
CA VAL A 510 29.50 25.77 11.43
C VAL A 510 30.41 25.39 10.26
N VAL A 511 30.54 26.28 9.29
CA VAL A 511 31.45 26.09 8.15
C VAL A 511 32.88 25.94 8.65
N ARG A 512 33.35 26.84 9.52
CA ARG A 512 34.71 26.74 10.10
C ARG A 512 34.95 25.36 10.74
N ARG A 513 34.05 24.90 11.62
CA ARG A 513 34.16 23.60 12.29
C ARG A 513 34.20 22.42 11.33
N ARG A 514 33.32 22.41 10.32
CA ARG A 514 33.23 21.35 9.32
C ARG A 514 34.52 21.21 8.52
N PHE A 515 35.07 22.32 8.05
CA PHE A 515 36.27 22.31 7.21
C PHE A 515 37.55 22.09 8.01
N THR A 516 37.67 22.65 9.22
CA THR A 516 38.80 22.36 10.11
C THR A 516 38.86 20.88 10.47
N ARG A 517 37.71 20.26 10.79
CA ARG A 517 37.66 18.82 11.06
C ARG A 517 38.01 17.99 9.82
N GLY A 518 37.51 18.36 8.65
CA GLY A 518 37.82 17.67 7.41
C GLY A 518 39.30 17.73 7.04
N LEU A 519 39.97 18.87 7.24
CA LEU A 519 41.43 18.99 7.04
C LEU A 519 42.21 18.08 7.98
N LYS A 520 41.77 17.97 9.24
CA LYS A 520 42.40 17.06 10.21
C LYS A 520 42.25 15.60 9.75
N GLU A 521 41.05 15.19 9.33
CA GLU A 521 40.80 13.83 8.84
C GLU A 521 41.57 13.54 7.53
N GLN A 522 41.72 14.52 6.64
CA GLN A 522 42.58 14.38 5.45
C GLN A 522 44.05 14.20 5.81
N ALA A 523 44.55 14.95 6.81
CA ALA A 523 45.92 14.79 7.28
C ALA A 523 46.15 13.43 7.96
N GLU A 524 45.19 12.96 8.75
CA GLU A 524 45.18 11.61 9.34
C GLU A 524 45.19 10.54 8.25
N LEU A 525 44.36 10.68 7.21
CA LEU A 525 44.31 9.75 6.08
C LEU A 525 45.62 9.74 5.28
N ALA A 526 46.20 10.92 5.04
CA ALA A 526 47.47 11.04 4.32
C ALA A 526 48.64 10.40 5.08
N ALA A 527 48.58 10.41 6.43
CA ALA A 527 49.59 9.79 7.29
C ALA A 527 49.49 8.25 7.32
N LEU A 528 48.35 7.66 6.94
CA LEU A 528 48.18 6.21 6.89
C LEU A 528 48.88 5.58 5.67
N PRO A 529 49.41 4.35 5.81
CA PRO A 529 49.87 3.54 4.68
C PRO A 529 48.77 3.36 3.64
N GLU A 530 49.13 3.30 2.36
CA GLU A 530 48.17 3.28 1.23
C GLU A 530 47.16 2.12 1.34
N GLU A 531 47.61 0.97 1.82
CA GLU A 531 46.81 -0.24 2.05
C GLU A 531 45.72 -0.05 3.13
N GLU A 532 45.95 0.83 4.11
CA GLU A 532 45.03 1.08 5.23
C GLU A 532 44.06 2.24 4.96
N ARG A 533 44.36 3.10 3.98
CA ARG A 533 43.52 4.27 3.65
C ARG A 533 42.10 3.88 3.27
N THR A 534 41.95 2.84 2.44
CA THR A 534 40.65 2.36 1.99
C THR A 534 39.80 1.84 3.15
N ALA A 535 40.43 1.17 4.12
CA ALA A 535 39.78 0.66 5.32
C ALA A 535 39.43 1.77 6.34
N ALA A 536 40.17 2.88 6.36
CA ALA A 536 39.94 3.99 7.28
C ALA A 536 38.85 4.96 6.80
N LEU A 537 38.64 5.10 5.48
CA LEU A 537 37.66 6.01 4.87
C LEU A 537 36.23 5.92 5.45
N PRO A 538 35.64 4.73 5.71
CA PRO A 538 34.31 4.63 6.31
C PRO A 538 34.19 5.30 7.69
N ASN A 539 35.29 5.40 8.43
CA ASN A 539 35.32 6.01 9.76
C ASN A 539 35.57 7.54 9.71
N MET A 540 35.96 8.07 8.56
CA MET A 540 36.27 9.50 8.36
C MET A 540 35.08 10.22 7.75
N ARG A 541 34.37 10.97 8.58
CA ARG A 541 33.06 11.56 8.26
C ARG A 541 33.13 12.86 7.44
N PHE A 542 34.29 13.49 7.40
CA PHE A 542 34.52 14.84 6.89
C PHE A 542 35.73 14.94 5.95
N ALA A 543 36.47 13.84 5.77
CA ALA A 543 37.64 13.78 4.88
C ALA A 543 37.32 14.09 3.41
N ARG A 544 36.11 13.74 2.93
CA ARG A 544 35.64 14.15 1.60
C ARG A 544 35.08 15.57 1.67
N PHE A 545 35.59 16.48 0.85
CA PHE A 545 35.04 17.84 0.73
C PHE A 545 34.03 17.94 -0.42
N PRO A 546 33.07 18.87 -0.32
CA PRO A 546 32.14 19.15 -1.40
C PRO A 546 32.81 19.92 -2.54
N ASP A 547 32.25 19.78 -3.74
CA ASP A 547 32.58 20.60 -4.90
C ASP A 547 31.81 21.93 -4.87
N LEU A 548 30.64 21.94 -4.22
CA LEU A 548 29.77 23.10 -4.07
C LEU A 548 29.07 23.10 -2.71
N ILE A 549 28.99 24.27 -2.09
CA ILE A 549 28.17 24.50 -0.89
C ILE A 549 26.95 25.34 -1.23
N LEU A 550 25.76 24.90 -0.79
CA LEU A 550 24.51 25.65 -0.84
C LEU A 550 24.16 26.21 0.54
N ILE A 551 23.96 27.52 0.64
CA ILE A 551 23.56 28.22 1.86
C ILE A 551 22.07 28.58 1.75
N ASP A 552 21.22 28.11 2.68
CA ASP A 552 19.81 28.50 2.75
C ASP A 552 19.65 29.92 3.32
N GLY A 553 20.07 30.89 2.52
CA GLY A 553 20.42 32.21 2.98
C GLY A 553 20.60 33.25 1.90
N GLY A 554 20.36 34.50 2.28
CA GLY A 554 20.74 35.64 1.46
C GLY A 554 22.25 35.93 1.50
N LYS A 555 22.65 37.01 0.83
CA LYS A 555 24.04 37.45 0.67
C LYS A 555 24.87 37.49 1.96
N GLY A 556 24.29 37.92 3.08
CA GLY A 556 25.01 37.97 4.36
C GLY A 556 25.47 36.60 4.87
N GLN A 557 24.61 35.57 4.76
CA GLN A 557 24.97 34.21 5.20
C GLN A 557 25.98 33.57 4.24
N LEU A 558 25.83 33.81 2.93
CA LEU A 558 26.80 33.37 1.93
C LEU A 558 28.18 33.98 2.19
N ASN A 559 28.27 35.30 2.40
CA ASN A 559 29.54 35.98 2.68
C ASN A 559 30.19 35.46 3.97
N SER A 560 29.38 35.18 5.00
CA SER A 560 29.88 34.61 6.26
C SER A 560 30.49 33.22 6.08
N ALA A 561 29.88 32.39 5.22
CA ALA A 561 30.42 31.09 4.85
C ALA A 561 31.72 31.22 4.05
N LEU A 562 31.78 32.14 3.08
CA LEU A 562 32.98 32.42 2.28
C LEU A 562 34.15 32.91 3.14
N GLU A 563 33.89 33.79 4.12
CA GLU A 563 34.91 34.22 5.08
C GLU A 563 35.44 33.04 5.91
N ALA A 564 34.56 32.15 6.39
CA ALA A 564 35.00 30.95 7.12
C ALA A 564 35.87 30.02 6.27
N LEU A 565 35.51 29.82 5.00
CA LEU A 565 36.30 29.02 4.06
C LEU A 565 37.69 29.63 3.86
N ALA A 566 37.77 30.95 3.68
CA ALA A 566 39.05 31.66 3.55
C ALA A 566 39.91 31.53 4.82
N GLU A 567 39.32 31.66 6.02
CA GLU A 567 40.03 31.50 7.29
C GLU A 567 40.60 30.09 7.50
N VAL A 568 39.90 29.06 7.02
CA VAL A 568 40.34 27.67 7.11
C VAL A 568 41.32 27.28 5.98
N GLY A 569 41.58 28.20 5.03
CA GLY A 569 42.48 27.97 3.91
C GLY A 569 41.87 27.17 2.76
N ARG A 570 40.55 27.20 2.61
CA ARG A 570 39.79 26.54 1.53
C ARG A 570 38.91 27.50 0.71
N PRO A 571 39.45 28.62 0.18
CA PRO A 571 38.70 29.53 -0.68
C PRO A 571 38.36 28.93 -2.07
N ASP A 572 38.92 27.77 -2.40
CA ASP A 572 38.71 27.03 -3.64
C ASP A 572 37.33 26.36 -3.73
N ILE A 573 36.65 26.16 -2.59
CA ILE A 573 35.34 25.52 -2.55
C ILE A 573 34.27 26.52 -2.99
N ALA A 574 33.54 26.19 -4.06
CA ALA A 574 32.47 27.03 -4.57
C ALA A 574 31.32 27.10 -3.57
N ALA A 575 30.68 28.27 -3.45
CA ALA A 575 29.51 28.46 -2.60
C ALA A 575 28.45 29.31 -3.29
N VAL A 576 27.19 28.99 -3.03
CA VAL A 576 26.03 29.69 -3.59
C VAL A 576 24.96 29.86 -2.50
N GLY A 577 24.26 30.99 -2.51
CA GLY A 577 23.10 31.22 -1.65
C GLY A 577 21.79 31.04 -2.41
N LEU A 578 20.73 30.61 -1.72
CA LEU A 578 19.37 30.59 -2.28
C LEU A 578 18.42 31.39 -1.39
N ALA A 579 17.85 32.47 -1.94
CA ALA A 579 17.01 33.38 -1.18
C ALA A 579 15.54 32.88 -1.05
N LYS A 580 15.05 32.74 0.19
CA LYS A 580 13.73 32.16 0.55
C LYS A 580 12.48 32.75 -0.11
N ARG A 581 12.49 34.00 -0.59
CA ARG A 581 11.25 34.69 -1.06
C ARG A 581 10.97 34.54 -2.55
N LEU A 582 12.00 34.41 -3.38
CA LEU A 582 11.88 34.48 -4.84
C LEU A 582 12.66 33.38 -5.58
N GLU A 583 13.25 32.44 -4.85
CA GLU A 583 14.11 31.39 -5.43
C GLU A 583 15.27 31.98 -6.26
N GLU A 584 15.78 33.12 -5.80
CA GLU A 584 16.87 33.83 -6.45
C GLU A 584 18.21 33.28 -5.97
N VAL A 585 19.10 33.02 -6.94
CA VAL A 585 20.43 32.48 -6.70
C VAL A 585 21.38 33.63 -6.39
N VAL A 586 22.05 33.55 -5.24
CA VAL A 586 23.02 34.55 -4.79
C VAL A 586 24.41 34.05 -5.12
N LEU A 587 25.13 34.79 -5.98
CA LEU A 587 26.49 34.46 -6.38
C LEU A 587 27.53 35.23 -5.54
N PRO A 588 28.69 34.63 -5.24
CA PRO A 588 29.80 35.32 -4.59
C PRO A 588 30.25 36.56 -5.38
N GLY A 589 30.48 37.67 -4.69
CA GLY A 589 31.05 38.89 -5.29
C GLY A 589 30.12 39.67 -6.23
N GLN A 590 28.85 39.26 -6.38
CA GLN A 590 27.85 39.96 -7.17
C GLN A 590 26.83 40.68 -6.26
N ASP A 591 26.44 41.89 -6.65
CA ASP A 591 25.44 42.68 -5.92
C ASP A 591 24.00 42.31 -6.29
N GLU A 592 23.79 41.88 -7.53
CA GLU A 592 22.50 41.43 -8.03
C GLU A 592 22.35 39.91 -7.88
N THR A 593 21.17 39.47 -7.46
CA THR A 593 20.82 38.06 -7.40
C THR A 593 20.36 37.58 -8.78
N LEU A 594 20.76 36.38 -9.15
CA LEU A 594 20.40 35.79 -10.42
C LEU A 594 19.02 35.12 -10.34
N ARG A 595 18.10 35.57 -11.18
CA ARG A 595 16.77 34.96 -11.31
C ARG A 595 16.75 33.97 -12.47
N LEU A 596 16.78 32.68 -12.15
CA LEU A 596 16.69 31.63 -13.15
C LEU A 596 15.23 31.42 -13.63
N PRO A 597 15.03 31.03 -14.90
CA PRO A 597 13.73 30.58 -15.38
C PRO A 597 13.20 29.40 -14.54
N GLY A 598 11.88 29.34 -14.29
CA GLY A 598 11.30 28.27 -13.45
C GLY A 598 11.42 26.84 -14.01
N ASN A 599 11.79 26.69 -15.29
CA ASN A 599 12.10 25.42 -15.95
C ASN A 599 13.59 25.05 -15.93
N SER A 600 14.45 25.88 -15.35
CA SER A 600 15.88 25.59 -15.12
C SER A 600 16.02 24.34 -14.26
N GLN A 601 16.81 23.37 -14.73
CA GLN A 601 17.07 22.15 -13.97
C GLN A 601 18.01 22.44 -12.78
N ALA A 602 18.94 23.40 -12.95
CA ALA A 602 19.79 23.91 -11.87
C ALA A 602 18.95 24.49 -10.73
N LEU A 603 18.00 25.38 -11.03
CA LEU A 603 17.13 25.98 -10.00
C LEU A 603 16.33 24.90 -9.26
N GLN A 604 15.69 24.01 -10.00
CA GLN A 604 14.89 22.93 -9.42
C GLN A 604 15.73 21.98 -8.56
N LEU A 605 16.98 21.72 -8.94
CA LEU A 605 17.92 20.96 -8.14
C LEU A 605 18.25 21.70 -6.84
N LEU A 606 18.68 22.97 -6.90
CA LEU A 606 18.98 23.78 -5.71
C LEU A 606 17.79 23.85 -4.73
N MET A 607 16.58 24.02 -5.25
CA MET A 607 15.35 23.99 -4.44
C MET A 607 15.17 22.65 -3.72
N ARG A 608 15.32 21.52 -4.43
CA ARG A 608 15.23 20.18 -3.81
C ARG A 608 16.27 20.00 -2.69
N ILE A 609 17.49 20.45 -2.91
CA ILE A 609 18.57 20.36 -1.92
C ILE A 609 18.25 21.21 -0.68
N ARG A 610 17.78 22.46 -0.88
CA ARG A 610 17.34 23.32 0.22
C ARG A 610 16.18 22.69 0.99
N ASP A 611 15.16 22.21 0.30
CA ASP A 611 13.98 21.62 0.91
C ASP A 611 14.35 20.39 1.75
N GLU A 612 15.34 19.61 1.31
CA GLU A 612 15.91 18.50 2.07
C GLU A 612 16.66 18.97 3.33
N ALA A 613 17.48 20.02 3.22
CA ALA A 613 18.15 20.64 4.38
C ALA A 613 17.12 21.13 5.41
N HIS A 614 16.07 21.82 4.93
CA HIS A 614 14.98 22.32 5.76
C HIS A 614 14.19 21.17 6.41
N ARG A 615 13.88 20.10 5.66
CA ARG A 615 13.23 18.89 6.17
C ARG A 615 14.05 18.24 7.29
N PHE A 616 15.37 18.14 7.10
CA PHE A 616 16.29 17.57 8.08
C PHE A 616 16.39 18.40 9.38
N ALA A 617 16.27 19.74 9.26
CA ALA A 617 16.18 20.65 10.40
C ALA A 617 14.83 20.52 11.14
N VAL A 618 13.71 20.56 10.43
CA VAL A 618 12.36 20.51 11.01
C VAL A 618 12.09 19.19 11.73
N THR A 619 12.52 18.06 11.17
CA THR A 619 12.36 16.73 11.80
C THR A 619 13.03 16.67 13.18
N TYR A 620 14.20 17.28 13.34
CA TYR A 620 14.90 17.39 14.61
C TYR A 620 14.13 18.23 15.64
N HIS A 621 13.62 19.39 15.23
CA HIS A 621 12.79 20.22 16.09
C HIS A 621 11.53 19.51 16.54
N ARG A 622 10.90 18.72 15.65
CA ARG A 622 9.73 17.90 16.00
C ARG A 622 10.06 16.85 17.05
N GLN A 623 11.21 16.17 16.92
CA GLN A 623 11.68 15.18 17.90
C GLN A 623 12.03 15.83 19.25
N LEU A 624 12.70 16.98 19.25
CA LEU A 624 13.02 17.76 20.46
C LEU A 624 11.74 18.26 21.16
N ARG A 625 10.75 18.74 20.40
CA ARG A 625 9.43 19.12 20.94
C ARG A 625 8.69 17.90 21.48
N ALA A 626 8.72 16.75 20.81
CA ALA A 626 8.13 15.52 21.35
C ALA A 626 8.78 15.11 22.67
N LYS A 627 10.11 15.22 22.79
CA LYS A 627 10.86 14.95 24.04
C LYS A 627 10.59 16.00 25.14
N LYS A 628 10.51 17.30 24.83
CA LYS A 628 10.18 18.38 25.80
C LYS A 628 8.70 18.41 26.21
N THR A 629 7.77 18.15 25.29
CA THR A 629 6.34 18.02 25.60
C THR A 629 6.08 16.73 26.38
N ALA A 630 6.83 15.65 26.12
CA ALA A 630 6.91 14.49 27.01
C ALA A 630 7.41 14.83 28.42
N ALA A 631 8.25 15.88 28.54
CA ALA A 631 8.72 16.38 29.82
C ALA A 631 7.63 17.18 30.58
N SER A 632 6.99 18.16 29.96
CA SER A 632 6.49 19.35 30.69
C SER A 632 5.05 19.36 31.25
N VAL A 633 4.28 18.26 31.29
CA VAL A 633 2.90 18.31 31.89
C VAL A 633 2.75 17.38 33.09
N LEU A 634 3.42 16.23 33.08
CA LEU A 634 3.43 15.33 34.23
C LEU A 634 4.44 15.77 35.31
N ASP A 635 5.46 16.56 34.94
CA ASP A 635 6.48 17.04 35.88
C ASP A 635 5.98 18.18 36.79
N GLU A 636 4.90 18.87 36.39
CA GLU A 636 4.25 19.92 37.20
C GLU A 636 3.29 19.35 38.25
N ILE A 637 3.00 18.03 38.21
CA ILE A 637 2.07 17.39 39.14
C ILE A 637 2.85 16.90 40.35
N GLU A 638 2.59 17.52 41.49
CA GLU A 638 3.19 17.18 42.78
C GLU A 638 2.96 15.69 43.11
N GLY A 639 4.06 14.94 43.27
CA GLY A 639 4.03 13.49 43.52
C GLY A 639 4.32 12.60 42.30
N ILE A 640 4.53 13.16 41.11
CA ILE A 640 5.00 12.41 39.92
C ILE A 640 6.51 12.57 39.74
N GLY A 641 7.26 11.58 40.22
CA GLY A 641 8.68 11.45 39.92
C GLY A 641 8.96 10.69 38.61
N PRO A 642 10.23 10.65 38.16
CA PRO A 642 10.65 10.02 36.90
C PRO A 642 10.34 8.50 36.80
N LYS A 643 10.17 7.82 37.94
CA LYS A 643 9.76 6.40 37.99
C LYS A 643 8.27 6.24 37.61
N ARG A 644 7.39 7.06 38.20
CA ARG A 644 5.93 7.01 37.95
C ARG A 644 5.58 7.50 36.55
N LYS A 645 6.33 8.46 36.03
CA LYS A 645 6.22 8.93 34.64
C LYS A 645 6.51 7.83 33.61
N ARG A 646 7.62 7.11 33.79
CA ARG A 646 7.96 5.96 32.94
C ARG A 646 6.89 4.87 33.03
N LEU A 647 6.33 4.64 34.21
CA LEU A 647 5.25 3.68 34.43
C LEU A 647 3.99 4.06 33.62
N LEU A 648 3.55 5.32 33.69
CA LEU A 648 2.41 5.83 32.92
C LEU A 648 2.64 5.74 31.40
N LEU A 649 3.83 6.13 30.92
CA LEU A 649 4.16 6.05 29.50
C LEU A 649 4.30 4.60 29.01
N LYS A 650 4.78 3.68 29.85
CA LYS A 650 4.84 2.25 29.53
C LYS A 650 3.45 1.63 29.45
N HIS A 651 2.52 2.09 30.29
CA HIS A 651 1.15 1.56 30.32
C HIS A 651 0.28 2.11 29.20
N PHE A 652 0.31 3.42 28.95
CA PHE A 652 -0.56 4.09 27.96
C PHE A 652 0.12 4.39 26.61
N GLY A 653 1.43 4.16 26.50
CA GLY A 653 2.21 4.35 25.27
C GLY A 653 2.51 5.81 24.90
N SER A 654 1.60 6.75 25.19
CA SER A 654 1.79 8.18 24.87
C SER A 654 1.13 9.10 25.88
N LEU A 655 1.62 10.35 25.98
CA LEU A 655 0.98 11.37 26.81
C LEU A 655 -0.46 11.70 26.37
N ARG A 656 -0.77 11.56 25.08
CA ARG A 656 -2.13 11.80 24.57
C ARG A 656 -3.10 10.75 25.11
N ALA A 657 -2.66 9.50 25.20
CA ALA A 657 -3.43 8.42 25.82
C ALA A 657 -3.58 8.62 27.33
N VAL A 658 -2.52 9.06 28.03
CA VAL A 658 -2.62 9.43 29.47
C VAL A 658 -3.62 10.56 29.69
N ARG A 659 -3.65 11.57 28.81
CA ARG A 659 -4.65 12.65 28.87
C ARG A 659 -6.06 12.18 28.58
N ALA A 660 -6.26 11.16 27.75
CA ALA A 660 -7.59 10.63 27.45
C ALA A 660 -8.08 9.59 28.47
N ALA A 661 -7.18 9.09 29.33
CA ALA A 661 -7.48 8.00 30.27
C ALA A 661 -8.44 8.45 31.38
N THR A 662 -9.49 7.67 31.60
CA THR A 662 -10.45 7.88 32.69
C THR A 662 -9.79 7.71 34.06
N LEU A 663 -10.43 8.22 35.12
CA LEU A 663 -9.92 8.06 36.49
C LEU A 663 -9.77 6.57 36.87
N GLU A 664 -10.66 5.70 36.41
CA GLU A 664 -10.58 4.26 36.66
C GLU A 664 -9.38 3.62 35.95
N GLU A 665 -9.13 3.99 34.69
CA GLU A 665 -7.96 3.52 33.94
C GLU A 665 -6.65 4.00 34.58
N LEU A 666 -6.62 5.23 35.11
CA LEU A 666 -5.44 5.73 35.85
C LEU A 666 -5.24 4.99 37.17
N LYS A 667 -6.30 4.62 37.89
CA LYS A 667 -6.22 3.81 39.13
C LYS A 667 -5.83 2.35 38.85
N ALA A 668 -6.13 1.83 37.66
CA ALA A 668 -5.76 0.48 37.26
C ALA A 668 -4.26 0.30 36.95
N VAL A 669 -3.48 1.38 36.87
CA VAL A 669 -2.04 1.32 36.58
C VAL A 669 -1.28 0.70 37.78
N PRO A 670 -0.66 -0.48 37.62
CA PRO A 670 0.01 -1.17 38.74
C PRO A 670 1.20 -0.35 39.26
N GLY A 671 1.15 0.06 40.53
CA GLY A 671 2.21 0.86 41.18
C GLY A 671 1.98 2.38 41.18
N LEU A 672 0.81 2.85 40.72
CA LEU A 672 0.37 4.23 40.89
C LEU A 672 -0.60 4.36 42.08
N PRO A 673 -0.31 5.15 43.12
CA PRO A 673 -1.25 5.37 44.23
C PRO A 673 -2.52 6.09 43.76
N ALA A 674 -3.67 5.73 44.34
CA ALA A 674 -4.97 6.31 43.99
C ALA A 674 -4.99 7.84 44.10
N GLU A 675 -4.33 8.40 45.12
CA GLU A 675 -4.19 9.85 45.33
C GLU A 675 -3.41 10.57 44.23
N VAL A 676 -2.49 9.87 43.55
CA VAL A 676 -1.71 10.43 42.44
C VAL A 676 -2.52 10.34 41.15
N ALA A 677 -3.27 9.25 40.95
CA ALA A 677 -4.21 9.10 39.83
C ALA A 677 -5.30 10.19 39.84
N GLU A 678 -5.85 10.52 41.02
CA GLU A 678 -6.84 11.59 41.19
C GLU A 678 -6.27 12.97 40.88
N ARG A 679 -5.03 13.25 41.31
CA ARG A 679 -4.32 14.48 40.95
C ARG A 679 -4.09 14.61 39.45
N ILE A 680 -3.72 13.51 38.78
CA ILE A 680 -3.54 13.47 37.32
C ILE A 680 -4.86 13.79 36.61
N ALA A 681 -5.95 13.12 36.99
CA ALA A 681 -7.26 13.35 36.39
C ALA A 681 -7.75 14.79 36.58
N LYS A 682 -7.53 15.35 37.77
CA LYS A 682 -7.91 16.73 38.13
C LYS A 682 -7.12 17.78 37.36
N GLN A 683 -5.80 17.62 37.22
CA GLN A 683 -4.94 18.57 36.51
C GLN A 683 -5.13 18.50 34.99
N LEU A 684 -5.49 17.33 34.45
CA LEU A 684 -5.68 17.10 33.01
C LEU A 684 -7.13 17.30 32.51
N GLY A 685 -8.07 17.57 33.41
CA GLY A 685 -9.45 17.92 33.08
C GLY A 685 -10.35 16.76 32.65
N ASN A 686 -10.07 15.53 33.12
CA ASN A 686 -10.89 14.36 32.75
C ASN A 686 -12.21 14.33 33.53
N LYS A 687 -13.31 14.28 32.78
CA LYS A 687 -14.68 14.22 33.32
C LYS A 687 -14.89 12.93 34.11
N GLU A 688 -15.42 13.06 35.33
CA GLU A 688 -15.95 11.94 36.10
C GLU A 688 -17.06 11.25 35.28
N GLY A 689 -17.03 9.92 35.26
CA GLY A 689 -17.92 9.10 34.45
C GLY A 689 -19.39 9.37 34.76
N GLY A 690 -20.11 9.95 33.80
CA GLY A 690 -21.56 10.03 33.81
C GLY A 690 -22.16 8.70 33.32
N SER A 691 -22.92 8.05 34.19
CA SER A 691 -23.82 6.93 33.91
C SER A 691 -24.73 7.18 32.69
N PRO A 692 -25.10 6.13 31.92
CA PRO A 692 -25.96 6.27 30.76
C PRO A 692 -27.37 6.67 31.22
N SER A 693 -27.91 7.76 30.67
CA SER A 693 -29.32 8.12 30.80
C SER A 693 -30.11 7.57 29.59
N PRO A 694 -31.39 7.21 29.78
CA PRO A 694 -32.15 6.28 28.93
C PRO A 694 -32.45 6.76 27.50
#